data_AF-A0A5N7ZHN1-F1
#
_entry.id   AF-A0A5N7ZHN1-F1
#
_cell.length_a   1.000
_cell.length_b   1.000
_cell.length_c   1.000
_cell.angle_alpha   90.00
_cell.angle_beta   90.00
_cell.angle_gamma   90.00
#
_symmetry.space_group_name_H-M   'P 1'
#
loop_
_entity.id
_entity.type
_entity.pdbx_description
1 polymer ?
#
loop_
_entity_poly.entity_id
_entity_poly.type
_entity_poly.pdbx_seq_one_letter_code
_entity_poly.pdbx_strand_id
1 'polypeptide(L)'
;MKRRLLFVVSALCLAASGYAQGSLWTKVKEERIQMYEKMERASQPLKFEVFSLDLPAMKAKLQNAPLRDVSNGNSDVVVAFPNPQGKLENYRIFESPVMEAELAAKYPGIKTYIGQGIDDPSATINFSVTLFGLHTMTLSGTNGTSYIDTYTKDLNNYIVYSRSELTTNRSFSCMTEDDAEEVAGRVMNDNATAMATDGKYRVYRLAMACTIEYAAFHVNAAGLGSGTTAQKKAAVLAAMNVTMARVNGLYERDMAIHMNLVANNDVIIFIDSDNFTNDVANTLINESQTVIDANIGAANYDIGHTVSTGGGGLAQLNSPCTSSKARGITGSPSPVGDPYDIDFVAHEMGHQFGATHTFNGIGGNCTTSTRSAGTAVEPGSGNTIMGYAGICPGVDVQNNSDAHFHAVSIAQMQTFVTTTGTCSVTTNNGNTSPVVNSGSNYTIPYGTAFILKGSATDTAGQTLTYCWEQTDTQISTQPPVATSTTGPNFRSFPPTTSPNRYMPRFQDVLAGNLTPTWEVVPNAARTMNFALTVRDNAAPNGGQTNRGNMVVTFANTGPFKVTSPATADVTWTQGSSQTITWNVAGTTANGINTANVNILFSSDNGATFTTLVANTPNDGSQAITVPNVAAPYCRIKVE
;
A
#
# COMPACT_ATOMS: atom_id res chain seq x y z
N MET A 1 -59.79 -5.08 30.59
CA MET A 1 -58.36 -5.37 30.89
C MET A 1 -57.69 -6.32 29.91
N LYS A 2 -58.27 -7.47 29.53
CA LYS A 2 -57.62 -8.47 28.66
C LYS A 2 -57.17 -7.98 27.26
N ARG A 3 -57.92 -7.09 26.60
CA ARG A 3 -57.54 -6.53 25.27
C ARG A 3 -56.40 -5.50 25.30
N ARG A 4 -56.25 -4.75 26.40
CA ARG A 4 -55.14 -3.78 26.56
C ARG A 4 -53.83 -4.50 26.90
N LEU A 5 -53.91 -5.61 27.63
CA LEU A 5 -52.73 -6.44 27.93
C LEU A 5 -52.16 -7.10 26.66
N LEU A 6 -53.02 -7.60 25.76
CA LEU A 6 -52.56 -8.15 24.47
C LEU A 6 -51.85 -7.10 23.61
N PHE A 7 -52.36 -5.86 23.54
CA PHE A 7 -51.72 -4.79 22.77
C PHE A 7 -50.35 -4.40 23.32
N VAL A 8 -50.19 -4.39 24.65
CA VAL A 8 -48.90 -4.09 25.29
C VAL A 8 -47.90 -5.24 25.10
N VAL A 9 -48.34 -6.50 25.19
CA VAL A 9 -47.48 -7.67 24.94
C VAL A 9 -47.07 -7.76 23.46
N SER A 10 -47.98 -7.50 22.52
CA SER A 10 -47.66 -7.46 21.09
C SER A 10 -46.72 -6.29 20.74
N ALA A 11 -46.88 -5.12 21.38
CA ALA A 11 -45.97 -3.98 21.21
C ALA A 11 -44.58 -4.24 21.82
N LEU A 12 -44.48 -4.94 22.96
CA LEU A 12 -43.21 -5.36 23.55
C LEU A 12 -42.50 -6.45 22.71
N CYS A 13 -43.23 -7.37 22.10
CA CYS A 13 -42.65 -8.35 21.18
C CYS A 13 -42.17 -7.71 19.86
N LEU A 14 -42.86 -6.68 19.35
CA LEU A 14 -42.40 -5.91 18.18
C LEU A 14 -41.21 -4.99 18.50
N ALA A 15 -41.12 -4.46 19.72
CA ALA A 15 -39.97 -3.66 20.17
C ALA A 15 -38.72 -4.53 20.45
N ALA A 16 -38.88 -5.77 20.90
CA ALA A 16 -37.76 -6.71 21.09
C ALA A 16 -37.15 -7.20 19.78
N SER A 17 -37.93 -7.25 18.69
CA SER A 17 -37.42 -7.59 17.34
C SER A 17 -36.59 -6.46 16.70
N GLY A 18 -36.68 -5.22 17.21
CA GLY A 18 -35.92 -4.07 16.70
C GLY A 18 -34.48 -3.97 17.23
N TYR A 19 -34.13 -4.73 18.27
CA TYR A 19 -32.81 -4.68 18.94
C TYR A 19 -31.96 -5.94 18.72
N ALA A 20 -32.39 -6.85 17.85
CA ALA A 20 -31.66 -8.07 17.50
C ALA A 20 -31.10 -8.01 16.07
N GLN A 21 -30.42 -6.92 15.69
CA GLN A 21 -29.40 -7.04 14.66
C GLN A 21 -28.13 -7.52 15.37
N GLY A 22 -27.98 -8.85 15.49
CA GLY A 22 -26.80 -9.46 16.10
C GLY A 22 -25.52 -8.92 15.45
N SER A 23 -24.54 -8.55 16.27
CA SER A 23 -23.20 -8.25 15.78
C SER A 23 -22.67 -9.46 15.01
N LEU A 24 -22.26 -9.28 13.76
CA LEU A 24 -21.65 -10.35 12.95
C LEU A 24 -20.36 -10.86 13.61
N TRP A 25 -19.68 -9.97 14.34
CA TRP A 25 -18.38 -10.20 14.94
C TRP A 25 -18.48 -10.29 16.45
N THR A 26 -17.79 -11.27 17.03
CA THR A 26 -17.59 -11.39 18.47
C THR A 26 -16.11 -11.47 18.77
N LYS A 27 -15.57 -10.57 19.60
CA LYS A 27 -14.14 -10.61 19.99
C LYS A 27 -13.85 -11.87 20.82
N VAL A 28 -12.80 -12.60 20.45
CA VAL A 28 -12.39 -13.86 21.10
C VAL A 28 -11.00 -13.70 21.67
N LYS A 29 -10.75 -14.30 22.83
CA LYS A 29 -9.39 -14.35 23.40
C LYS A 29 -8.61 -15.52 22.79
N GLU A 30 -7.35 -15.31 22.46
CA GLU A 30 -6.52 -16.32 21.79
C GLU A 30 -6.45 -17.65 22.57
N GLU A 31 -6.44 -17.62 23.91
CA GLU A 31 -6.34 -18.83 24.73
C GLU A 31 -7.54 -19.77 24.51
N ARG A 32 -8.70 -19.23 24.12
CA ARG A 32 -9.92 -20.02 23.86
C ARG A 32 -9.85 -20.79 22.55
N ILE A 33 -8.96 -20.42 21.64
CA ILE A 33 -8.87 -21.04 20.32
C ILE A 33 -7.59 -21.86 20.11
N GLN A 34 -6.77 -22.02 21.15
CA GLN A 34 -5.52 -22.82 21.10
C GLN A 34 -5.75 -24.28 20.67
N MET A 35 -6.91 -24.84 21.02
CA MET A 35 -7.27 -26.22 20.69
C MET A 35 -7.74 -26.44 19.25
N TYR A 36 -7.99 -25.36 18.49
CA TYR A 36 -8.47 -25.46 17.12
C TYR A 36 -7.32 -25.54 16.14
N GLU A 37 -7.50 -26.36 15.10
CA GLU A 37 -6.53 -26.44 14.01
C GLU A 37 -6.53 -25.13 13.23
N LYS A 38 -5.33 -24.58 13.01
CA LYS A 38 -5.12 -23.29 12.36
C LYS A 38 -4.94 -23.46 10.85
N MET A 39 -5.32 -22.43 10.10
CA MET A 39 -4.98 -22.31 8.69
C MET A 39 -3.46 -22.18 8.52
N GLU A 40 -2.93 -22.70 7.42
CA GLU A 40 -1.52 -22.52 7.08
C GLU A 40 -1.23 -21.04 6.79
N ARG A 41 -0.13 -20.52 7.33
CA ARG A 41 0.31 -19.14 7.12
C ARG A 41 1.83 -19.10 7.03
N ALA A 42 2.35 -18.49 5.98
CA ALA A 42 3.78 -18.28 5.78
C ALA A 42 4.34 -17.17 6.69
N SER A 43 3.50 -16.23 7.12
CA SER A 43 3.87 -15.10 7.98
C SER A 43 3.04 -15.06 9.25
N GLN A 44 3.64 -14.58 10.35
CA GLN A 44 2.95 -14.37 11.62
C GLN A 44 3.10 -12.90 12.05
N PRO A 45 1.98 -12.21 12.37
CA PRO A 45 2.02 -10.88 12.93
C PRO A 45 2.46 -10.93 14.39
N LEU A 46 3.29 -9.98 14.80
CA LEU A 46 3.73 -9.78 16.18
C LEU A 46 2.58 -9.35 17.09
N LYS A 47 1.62 -8.60 16.54
CA LYS A 47 0.39 -8.18 17.22
C LYS A 47 -0.80 -8.39 16.31
N PHE A 48 -1.85 -8.97 16.88
CA PHE A 48 -3.11 -9.21 16.20
C PHE A 48 -4.26 -9.33 17.20
N GLU A 49 -5.47 -9.23 16.68
CA GLU A 49 -6.72 -9.48 17.40
C GLU A 49 -7.43 -10.69 16.78
N VAL A 50 -8.27 -11.36 17.57
CA VAL A 50 -9.06 -12.52 17.10
C VAL A 50 -10.54 -12.24 17.25
N PHE A 51 -11.30 -12.51 16.19
CA PHE A 51 -12.75 -12.39 16.19
C PHE A 51 -13.39 -13.65 15.64
N SER A 52 -14.53 -14.04 16.20
CA SER A 52 -15.43 -15.01 15.61
C SER A 52 -16.46 -14.31 14.72
N LEU A 53 -16.78 -14.91 13.58
CA LEU A 53 -17.70 -14.38 12.57
C LEU A 53 -18.88 -15.33 12.37
N ASP A 54 -20.09 -14.78 12.40
CA ASP A 54 -21.27 -15.45 11.81
C ASP A 54 -21.21 -15.33 10.27
N LEU A 55 -20.42 -16.22 9.65
CA LEU A 55 -20.20 -16.23 8.21
C LEU A 55 -21.50 -16.46 7.41
N PRO A 56 -22.42 -17.36 7.82
CA PRO A 56 -23.74 -17.47 7.19
C PRO A 56 -24.54 -16.16 7.20
N ALA A 57 -24.61 -15.46 8.34
CA ALA A 57 -25.31 -14.17 8.41
C ALA A 57 -24.63 -13.09 7.57
N MET A 58 -23.29 -13.07 7.52
CA MET A 58 -22.55 -12.18 6.63
C MET A 58 -22.87 -12.46 5.16
N LYS A 59 -22.84 -13.73 4.72
CA LYS A 59 -23.23 -14.12 3.35
C LYS A 59 -24.65 -13.68 3.01
N ALA A 60 -25.61 -13.85 3.91
CA ALA A 60 -26.99 -13.42 3.71
C ALA A 60 -27.12 -11.90 3.53
N LYS A 61 -26.33 -11.10 4.25
CA LYS A 61 -26.28 -9.64 4.04
C LYS A 61 -25.67 -9.28 2.68
N LEU A 62 -24.55 -9.91 2.33
CA LEU A 62 -23.79 -9.64 1.11
C LEU A 62 -24.53 -10.02 -0.17
N GLN A 63 -25.48 -10.95 -0.13
CA GLN A 63 -26.34 -11.29 -1.27
C GLN A 63 -27.15 -10.10 -1.80
N ASN A 64 -27.36 -9.07 -0.98
CA ASN A 64 -28.09 -7.86 -1.39
C ASN A 64 -27.16 -6.76 -1.90
N ALA A 65 -25.83 -6.97 -1.90
CA ALA A 65 -24.89 -5.98 -2.39
C ALA A 65 -25.04 -5.86 -3.92
N PRO A 66 -25.26 -4.66 -4.46
CA PRO A 66 -25.39 -4.49 -5.90
C PRO A 66 -24.03 -4.70 -6.58
N LEU A 67 -24.06 -5.18 -7.82
CA LEU A 67 -22.89 -5.18 -8.69
C LEU A 67 -22.42 -3.73 -8.91
N ARG A 68 -21.12 -3.49 -8.73
CA ARG A 68 -20.50 -2.17 -8.88
C ARG A 68 -20.88 -1.45 -10.18
N ASP A 69 -20.90 -2.16 -11.31
CA ASP A 69 -21.08 -1.58 -12.65
C ASP A 69 -22.52 -1.10 -12.93
N VAL A 70 -23.52 -1.64 -12.24
CA VAL A 70 -24.94 -1.29 -12.43
C VAL A 70 -25.49 -0.39 -11.31
N SER A 71 -24.70 -0.22 -10.25
CA SER A 71 -25.12 0.47 -9.03
C SER A 71 -25.14 2.00 -9.15
N ASN A 72 -24.55 2.57 -10.21
CA ASN A 72 -24.24 4.00 -10.31
C ASN A 72 -23.54 4.56 -9.05
N GLY A 73 -22.76 3.72 -8.34
CA GLY A 73 -22.07 4.09 -7.11
C GLY A 73 -22.95 4.08 -5.85
N ASN A 74 -24.19 3.60 -5.91
CA ASN A 74 -25.11 3.54 -4.77
C ASN A 74 -25.25 2.12 -4.21
N SER A 75 -25.15 1.98 -2.89
CA SER A 75 -25.45 0.73 -2.18
C SER A 75 -26.01 1.03 -0.80
N ASP A 76 -27.09 0.31 -0.44
CA ASP A 76 -27.69 0.34 0.89
C ASP A 76 -27.11 -0.75 1.81
N VAL A 77 -26.21 -1.59 1.30
CA VAL A 77 -25.59 -2.66 2.08
C VAL A 77 -24.43 -2.11 2.86
N VAL A 78 -24.60 -2.05 4.19
CA VAL A 78 -23.55 -1.66 5.13
C VAL A 78 -23.14 -2.86 5.98
N VAL A 79 -21.84 -3.13 6.01
CA VAL A 79 -21.24 -4.22 6.79
C VAL A 79 -20.11 -3.66 7.64
N ALA A 80 -20.06 -4.08 8.90
CA ALA A 80 -19.00 -3.69 9.83
C ALA A 80 -17.87 -4.74 9.85
N PHE A 81 -16.63 -4.27 9.91
CA PHE A 81 -15.43 -5.11 10.02
C PHE A 81 -14.53 -4.62 11.17
N PRO A 82 -13.90 -5.53 11.94
CA PRO A 82 -12.94 -5.15 12.97
C PRO A 82 -11.64 -4.62 12.35
N ASN A 83 -11.11 -3.54 12.92
CA ASN A 83 -9.78 -3.03 12.61
C ASN A 83 -8.72 -3.61 13.59
N PRO A 84 -7.42 -3.39 13.37
CA PRO A 84 -6.36 -3.92 14.24
C PRO A 84 -6.39 -3.41 15.69
N GLN A 85 -7.13 -2.33 15.98
CA GLN A 85 -7.37 -1.84 17.34
C GLN A 85 -8.59 -2.50 18.00
N GLY A 86 -9.26 -3.43 17.31
CA GLY A 86 -10.43 -4.16 17.77
C GLY A 86 -11.74 -3.36 17.69
N LYS A 87 -11.75 -2.22 17.00
CA LYS A 87 -12.96 -1.41 16.77
C LYS A 87 -13.64 -1.88 15.48
N LEU A 88 -14.97 -1.95 15.49
CA LEU A 88 -15.76 -2.20 14.28
C LEU A 88 -15.92 -0.89 13.48
N GLU A 89 -15.64 -0.96 12.18
CA GLU A 89 -15.81 0.13 11.21
C GLU A 89 -16.78 -0.29 10.11
N ASN A 90 -17.67 0.61 9.74
CA ASN A 90 -18.73 0.38 8.77
C ASN A 90 -18.28 0.73 7.36
N TYR A 91 -18.62 -0.13 6.41
CA TYR A 91 -18.33 0.03 4.99
C TYR A 91 -19.59 -0.14 4.15
N ARG A 92 -19.76 0.71 3.16
CA ARG A 92 -20.79 0.55 2.11
C ARG A 92 -20.26 -0.40 1.05
N ILE A 93 -20.95 -1.52 0.83
CA ILE A 93 -20.43 -2.68 0.09
C ILE A 93 -21.05 -2.81 -1.30
N PHE A 94 -20.21 -3.18 -2.27
CA PHE A 94 -20.57 -3.54 -3.64
C PHE A 94 -20.00 -4.91 -3.97
N GLU A 95 -20.74 -5.71 -4.76
CA GLU A 95 -20.16 -6.88 -5.40
C GLU A 95 -19.19 -6.40 -6.50
N SER A 96 -17.96 -6.90 -6.45
CA SER A 96 -16.88 -6.57 -7.37
C SER A 96 -16.23 -7.86 -7.84
N PRO A 97 -16.86 -8.58 -8.79
CA PRO A 97 -16.34 -9.85 -9.29
C PRO A 97 -14.92 -9.69 -9.81
N VAL A 98 -14.07 -10.70 -9.58
CA VAL A 98 -12.74 -10.83 -10.22
C VAL A 98 -12.73 -11.92 -11.30
N MET A 99 -13.93 -12.34 -11.73
CA MET A 99 -14.17 -13.34 -12.75
C MET A 99 -15.21 -12.79 -13.73
N GLU A 100 -15.04 -13.07 -15.01
CA GLU A 100 -16.08 -12.82 -16.00
C GLU A 100 -17.36 -13.61 -15.64
N ALA A 101 -18.51 -13.09 -16.09
CA ALA A 101 -19.83 -13.56 -15.66
C ALA A 101 -20.05 -15.08 -15.87
N GLU A 102 -19.54 -15.63 -16.97
CA GLU A 102 -19.67 -17.06 -17.29
C GLU A 102 -18.90 -17.94 -16.28
N LEU A 103 -17.67 -17.55 -15.93
CA LEU A 103 -16.86 -18.26 -14.94
C LEU A 103 -17.49 -18.13 -13.54
N ALA A 104 -17.93 -16.93 -13.17
CA ALA A 104 -18.62 -16.68 -11.91
C ALA A 104 -19.91 -17.51 -11.76
N ALA A 105 -20.67 -17.69 -12.85
CA ALA A 105 -21.87 -18.54 -12.86
C ALA A 105 -21.55 -20.03 -12.66
N LYS A 106 -20.39 -20.50 -13.14
CA LYS A 106 -19.91 -21.87 -12.95
C LYS A 106 -19.43 -22.13 -11.52
N TYR A 107 -18.93 -21.10 -10.84
CA TYR A 107 -18.39 -21.18 -9.47
C TYR A 107 -19.07 -20.19 -8.51
N PRO A 108 -20.39 -20.31 -8.25
CA PRO A 108 -21.17 -19.31 -7.51
C PRO A 108 -20.78 -19.17 -6.02
N GLY A 109 -20.00 -20.13 -5.49
CA GLY A 109 -19.48 -20.10 -4.11
C GLY A 109 -18.24 -19.22 -3.91
N ILE A 110 -17.74 -18.59 -4.98
CA ILE A 110 -16.58 -17.69 -4.96
C ILE A 110 -17.11 -16.28 -5.27
N LYS A 111 -17.05 -15.39 -4.27
CA LYS A 111 -17.53 -14.01 -4.40
C LYS A 111 -16.50 -13.02 -3.88
N THR A 112 -16.43 -11.87 -4.53
CA THR A 112 -15.52 -10.77 -4.20
C THR A 112 -16.28 -9.46 -4.14
N TYR A 113 -15.82 -8.58 -3.26
CA TYR A 113 -16.52 -7.36 -2.88
C TYR A 113 -15.53 -6.24 -2.66
N ILE A 114 -16.00 -5.01 -2.89
CA ILE A 114 -15.30 -3.77 -2.56
C ILE A 114 -16.21 -2.93 -1.66
N GLY A 115 -15.64 -2.13 -0.77
CA GLY A 115 -16.40 -1.20 0.04
C GLY A 115 -15.69 0.11 0.33
N GLN A 116 -16.49 1.17 0.43
CA GLN A 116 -16.05 2.50 0.86
C GLN A 116 -16.33 2.66 2.36
N GLY A 117 -15.34 3.12 3.13
CA GLY A 117 -15.49 3.38 4.55
C GLY A 117 -16.47 4.52 4.85
N ILE A 118 -17.30 4.33 5.86
CA ILE A 118 -18.24 5.34 6.37
C ILE A 118 -17.62 6.04 7.59
N ASP A 119 -17.02 5.27 8.50
CA ASP A 119 -16.40 5.81 9.71
C ASP A 119 -15.00 6.41 9.44
N ASP A 120 -14.27 5.84 8.48
CA ASP A 120 -13.08 6.41 7.87
C ASP A 120 -13.32 6.57 6.36
N PRO A 121 -13.69 7.77 5.88
CA PRO A 121 -13.93 8.01 4.47
C PRO A 121 -12.68 7.87 3.58
N SER A 122 -11.48 7.82 4.13
CA SER A 122 -10.25 7.51 3.37
C SER A 122 -10.04 6.02 3.13
N ALA A 123 -10.81 5.16 3.81
CA ALA A 123 -10.62 3.72 3.80
C ALA A 123 -11.39 3.04 2.68
N THR A 124 -10.73 2.11 1.98
CA THR A 124 -11.37 1.13 1.10
C THR A 124 -11.08 -0.28 1.59
N ILE A 125 -12.06 -1.17 1.46
CA ILE A 125 -11.91 -2.59 1.79
C ILE A 125 -12.17 -3.43 0.56
N ASN A 126 -11.25 -4.34 0.23
CA ASN A 126 -11.43 -5.37 -0.78
C ASN A 126 -11.44 -6.72 -0.06
N PHE A 127 -12.41 -7.58 -0.37
CA PHE A 127 -12.50 -8.87 0.29
C PHE A 127 -13.13 -9.95 -0.57
N SER A 128 -12.78 -11.19 -0.24
CA SER A 128 -13.34 -12.38 -0.86
C SER A 128 -14.06 -13.23 0.18
N VAL A 129 -15.12 -13.88 -0.24
CA VAL A 129 -15.81 -14.92 0.51
C VAL A 129 -15.83 -16.18 -0.36
N THR A 130 -15.07 -17.19 0.07
CA THR A 130 -14.87 -18.43 -0.68
C THR A 130 -15.02 -19.66 0.24
N LEU A 131 -14.65 -20.84 -0.24
CA LEU A 131 -14.54 -22.03 0.60
C LEU A 131 -13.44 -21.92 1.67
N PHE A 132 -12.48 -21.01 1.50
CA PHE A 132 -11.47 -20.70 2.51
C PHE A 132 -11.94 -19.69 3.57
N GLY A 133 -13.21 -19.27 3.54
CA GLY A 133 -13.78 -18.29 4.45
C GLY A 133 -13.67 -16.86 3.91
N LEU A 134 -13.35 -15.91 4.78
CA LEU A 134 -13.28 -14.47 4.49
C LEU A 134 -11.82 -14.03 4.51
N HIS A 135 -11.37 -13.33 3.47
CA HIS A 135 -10.07 -12.69 3.40
C HIS A 135 -10.27 -11.24 2.99
N THR A 136 -9.71 -10.30 3.76
CA THR A 136 -9.84 -8.87 3.48
C THR A 136 -8.48 -8.22 3.31
N MET A 137 -8.50 -7.07 2.66
CA MET A 137 -7.44 -6.06 2.68
C MET A 137 -8.11 -4.70 2.77
N THR A 138 -7.69 -3.92 3.76
CA THR A 138 -8.14 -2.55 3.98
C THR A 138 -6.99 -1.59 3.76
N LEU A 139 -7.23 -0.56 2.96
CA LEU A 139 -6.31 0.53 2.68
C LEU A 139 -6.90 1.79 3.31
N SER A 140 -6.28 2.32 4.37
CA SER A 140 -6.77 3.48 5.10
C SER A 140 -5.68 4.56 5.21
N GLY A 141 -6.07 5.82 5.03
CA GLY A 141 -5.20 6.97 5.26
C GLY A 141 -4.97 7.29 6.74
N THR A 142 -5.73 6.67 7.65
CA THR A 142 -5.64 6.89 9.10
C THR A 142 -4.99 5.71 9.83
N ASN A 143 -5.37 4.48 9.48
CA ASN A 143 -4.93 3.26 10.13
C ASN A 143 -3.90 2.47 9.31
N GLY A 144 -3.56 2.92 8.10
CA GLY A 144 -2.62 2.23 7.20
C GLY A 144 -3.26 1.02 6.53
N THR A 145 -2.46 -0.02 6.27
CA THR A 145 -2.93 -1.27 5.65
C THR A 145 -3.15 -2.36 6.69
N SER A 146 -4.32 -3.01 6.63
CA SER A 146 -4.68 -4.12 7.52
C SER A 146 -5.39 -5.26 6.80
N TYR A 147 -5.38 -6.43 7.42
CA TYR A 147 -5.96 -7.66 6.88
C TYR A 147 -6.84 -8.35 7.93
N ILE A 148 -7.86 -9.03 7.44
CA ILE A 148 -8.65 -9.99 8.21
C ILE A 148 -8.61 -11.30 7.42
N ASP A 149 -8.02 -12.33 8.02
CA ASP A 149 -7.89 -13.64 7.38
C ASP A 149 -8.51 -14.75 8.23
N THR A 150 -9.03 -15.78 7.57
CA THR A 150 -9.48 -16.99 8.24
C THR A 150 -8.33 -17.60 9.05
N TYR A 151 -8.56 -17.83 10.34
CA TYR A 151 -7.53 -18.29 11.26
C TYR A 151 -7.65 -19.77 11.63
N THR A 152 -8.88 -20.27 11.81
CA THR A 152 -9.14 -21.68 12.15
C THR A 152 -9.77 -22.43 10.98
N LYS A 153 -9.45 -23.72 10.82
CA LYS A 153 -9.94 -24.55 9.70
C LYS A 153 -11.46 -24.76 9.68
N ASP A 154 -12.12 -24.56 10.82
CA ASP A 154 -13.58 -24.59 10.93
C ASP A 154 -14.26 -23.30 10.40
N LEU A 155 -13.48 -22.33 9.92
CA LEU A 155 -13.90 -21.04 9.38
C LEU A 155 -14.63 -20.13 10.38
N ASN A 156 -14.56 -20.43 11.68
CA ASN A 156 -15.29 -19.68 12.71
C ASN A 156 -14.52 -18.50 13.29
N ASN A 157 -13.18 -18.55 13.25
CA ASN A 157 -12.32 -17.52 13.85
C ASN A 157 -11.39 -16.90 12.80
N TYR A 158 -11.17 -15.61 12.97
CA TYR A 158 -10.45 -14.73 12.05
C TYR A 158 -9.41 -13.94 12.81
N ILE A 159 -8.26 -13.75 12.17
CA ILE A 159 -7.15 -12.95 12.68
C ILE A 159 -7.17 -11.58 12.02
N VAL A 160 -7.07 -10.52 12.83
CA VAL A 160 -7.08 -9.13 12.39
C VAL A 160 -5.74 -8.49 12.74
N TYR A 161 -5.03 -7.96 11.75
CA TYR A 161 -3.68 -7.44 11.98
C TYR A 161 -3.30 -6.31 11.01
N SER A 162 -2.39 -5.46 11.46
CA SER A 162 -1.77 -4.43 10.61
C SER A 162 -0.62 -5.04 9.83
N ARG A 163 -0.42 -4.60 8.59
CA ARG A 163 0.71 -5.03 7.75
C ARG A 163 2.06 -4.83 8.44
N SER A 164 2.22 -3.70 9.15
CA SER A 164 3.45 -3.33 9.86
C SER A 164 3.85 -4.30 10.97
N GLU A 165 2.92 -5.14 11.45
CA GLU A 165 3.18 -6.12 12.50
C GLU A 165 3.66 -7.45 11.93
N LEU A 166 3.67 -7.65 10.61
CA LEU A 166 4.11 -8.88 9.99
C LEU A 166 5.61 -9.08 10.12
N THR A 167 5.98 -10.32 10.44
CA THR A 167 7.35 -10.78 10.38
C THR A 167 7.44 -11.99 9.47
N THR A 168 8.47 -12.02 8.63
CA THR A 168 8.79 -13.20 7.81
C THR A 168 10.28 -13.24 7.56
N ASN A 169 10.85 -14.44 7.58
CA ASN A 169 12.15 -14.71 6.96
C ASN A 169 11.89 -15.26 5.56
N ARG A 170 12.35 -14.58 4.51
CA ARG A 170 12.07 -14.94 3.12
C ARG A 170 13.33 -15.19 2.32
N SER A 171 13.19 -16.05 1.33
CA SER A 171 14.09 -16.19 0.20
C SER A 171 13.25 -16.07 -1.08
N PHE A 172 13.14 -14.87 -1.63
CA PHE A 172 12.50 -14.63 -2.93
C PHE A 172 13.48 -13.91 -3.83
N SER A 173 13.70 -14.44 -5.03
CA SER A 173 14.51 -13.82 -6.07
C SER A 173 13.58 -13.41 -7.20
N CYS A 174 13.40 -12.10 -7.42
CA CYS A 174 12.82 -11.60 -8.66
C CYS A 174 13.93 -11.51 -9.70
N MET A 175 13.66 -12.12 -10.85
CA MET A 175 14.45 -11.97 -12.07
C MET A 175 13.61 -11.14 -13.03
N THR A 176 14.22 -10.30 -13.83
CA THR A 176 13.55 -9.63 -14.96
C THR A 176 14.19 -10.13 -16.24
N GLU A 177 13.37 -10.48 -17.23
CA GLU A 177 13.86 -10.67 -18.61
C GLU A 177 13.91 -9.28 -19.23
N ASP A 178 14.92 -8.53 -18.81
CA ASP A 178 15.37 -7.41 -19.58
C ASP A 178 16.31 -7.97 -20.65
N ASP A 179 15.92 -7.87 -21.92
CA ASP A 179 16.89 -7.90 -23.01
C ASP A 179 17.98 -6.91 -22.59
N ALA A 180 19.17 -7.43 -22.27
CA ALA A 180 20.24 -6.66 -21.67
C ALA A 180 20.65 -5.44 -22.53
N GLU A 181 20.20 -5.39 -23.79
CA GLU A 181 20.35 -4.25 -24.70
C GLU A 181 19.29 -3.14 -24.50
N GLU A 182 18.07 -3.41 -24.04
CA GLU A 182 17.06 -2.37 -23.80
C GLU A 182 17.28 -1.62 -22.47
N VAL A 183 17.77 -2.27 -21.42
CA VAL A 183 18.09 -1.57 -20.15
C VAL A 183 19.48 -0.93 -20.18
N ALA A 184 20.47 -1.52 -20.86
CA ALA A 184 21.76 -0.87 -21.06
C ALA A 184 21.70 0.34 -22.01
N GLY A 185 20.73 0.35 -22.93
CA GLY A 185 20.45 1.46 -23.85
C GLY A 185 19.52 2.54 -23.29
N ARG A 186 18.76 2.25 -22.23
CA ARG A 186 17.91 3.22 -21.51
C ARG A 186 18.60 3.70 -20.24
N VAL A 187 19.70 4.47 -20.40
CA VAL A 187 19.93 5.61 -19.52
C VAL A 187 18.87 6.67 -19.89
N MET A 188 17.61 6.34 -19.68
CA MET A 188 16.53 7.31 -19.74
C MET A 188 16.51 7.93 -18.34
N ASN A 189 16.75 9.25 -18.26
CA ASN A 189 16.09 10.02 -17.21
C ASN A 189 14.60 9.72 -17.40
N ASP A 190 14.04 8.84 -16.56
CA ASP A 190 12.62 8.55 -16.62
C ASP A 190 11.88 9.80 -16.15
N ASN A 191 11.42 10.58 -17.13
CA ASN A 191 10.65 11.79 -16.92
C ASN A 191 9.14 11.47 -16.88
N ALA A 192 8.74 10.20 -16.79
CA ALA A 192 7.34 9.82 -16.66
C ALA A 192 6.74 10.50 -15.42
N THR A 193 5.65 11.22 -15.68
CA THR A 193 4.87 11.93 -14.66
C THR A 193 3.37 11.71 -14.85
N ALA A 194 2.99 10.81 -15.76
CA ALA A 194 1.60 10.46 -16.01
C ALA A 194 0.95 9.92 -14.73
N MET A 195 -0.29 10.31 -14.46
CA MET A 195 -1.07 9.81 -13.32
C MET A 195 -2.49 9.48 -13.80
N ALA A 196 -3.28 8.77 -12.99
CA ALA A 196 -4.65 8.45 -13.34
C ALA A 196 -5.54 9.70 -13.22
N THR A 197 -5.53 10.53 -14.26
CA THR A 197 -6.20 11.83 -14.30
C THR A 197 -7.36 11.91 -15.30
N ASP A 198 -7.70 10.82 -15.98
CA ASP A 198 -8.56 10.80 -17.16
C ASP A 198 -10.01 10.37 -16.89
N GLY A 199 -10.34 10.06 -15.63
CA GLY A 199 -11.68 9.62 -15.23
C GLY A 199 -12.07 8.28 -15.85
N LYS A 200 -11.09 7.43 -16.17
CA LYS A 200 -11.31 6.13 -16.82
C LYS A 200 -11.08 4.98 -15.86
N TYR A 201 -11.95 3.98 -15.96
CA TYR A 201 -11.79 2.66 -15.35
C TYR A 201 -11.49 1.64 -16.43
N ARG A 202 -10.41 0.88 -16.25
CA ARG A 202 -9.84 -0.05 -17.25
C ARG A 202 -9.94 -1.48 -16.75
N VAL A 203 -10.72 -2.31 -17.44
CA VAL A 203 -10.85 -3.73 -17.13
C VAL A 203 -10.04 -4.55 -18.13
N TYR A 204 -9.02 -5.25 -17.65
CA TYR A 204 -8.23 -6.21 -18.43
C TYR A 204 -8.73 -7.63 -18.18
N ARG A 205 -8.75 -8.43 -19.24
CA ARG A 205 -9.03 -9.86 -19.17
C ARG A 205 -7.74 -10.60 -18.82
N LEU A 206 -7.70 -11.18 -17.63
CA LEU A 206 -6.59 -11.95 -17.10
C LEU A 206 -6.79 -13.45 -17.37
N ALA A 207 -5.81 -14.07 -18.02
CA ALA A 207 -5.69 -15.53 -18.06
C ALA A 207 -4.65 -15.96 -17.02
N MET A 208 -5.11 -16.49 -15.88
CA MET A 208 -4.26 -16.92 -14.78
C MET A 208 -4.15 -18.45 -14.76
N ALA A 209 -3.01 -18.98 -15.20
CA ALA A 209 -2.71 -20.40 -15.18
C ALA A 209 -2.01 -20.79 -13.87
N CYS A 210 -1.97 -22.09 -13.57
CA CYS A 210 -1.16 -22.59 -12.45
C CYS A 210 -0.45 -23.90 -12.79
N THR A 211 0.66 -24.15 -12.11
CA THR A 211 1.31 -25.48 -12.10
C THR A 211 0.50 -26.48 -11.28
N ILE A 212 0.69 -27.78 -11.51
CA ILE A 212 0.05 -28.84 -10.73
C ILE A 212 0.46 -28.80 -9.25
N GLU A 213 1.66 -28.31 -8.91
CA GLU A 213 2.11 -28.16 -7.53
C GLU A 213 1.35 -27.05 -6.81
N TYR A 214 1.13 -25.92 -7.48
CA TYR A 214 0.27 -24.84 -6.96
C TYR A 214 -1.16 -25.36 -6.76
N ALA A 215 -1.69 -26.09 -7.74
CA ALA A 215 -3.01 -26.70 -7.62
C ALA A 215 -3.08 -27.68 -6.44
N ALA A 216 -2.10 -28.57 -6.30
CA ALA A 216 -2.01 -29.53 -5.21
C ALA A 216 -1.94 -28.84 -3.84
N PHE A 217 -1.18 -27.76 -3.71
CA PHE A 217 -1.10 -26.97 -2.48
C PHE A 217 -2.49 -26.51 -2.02
N HIS A 218 -3.24 -25.83 -2.90
CA HIS A 218 -4.56 -25.30 -2.54
C HIS A 218 -5.63 -26.38 -2.41
N VAL A 219 -5.55 -27.46 -3.19
CA VAL A 219 -6.44 -28.64 -3.05
C VAL A 219 -6.25 -29.30 -1.69
N ASN A 220 -5.01 -29.44 -1.24
CA ASN A 220 -4.69 -29.99 0.08
C ASN A 220 -5.15 -29.06 1.19
N ALA A 221 -4.92 -27.75 1.06
CA ALA A 221 -5.38 -26.75 2.01
C ALA A 221 -6.92 -26.75 2.15
N ALA A 222 -7.65 -27.03 1.06
CA ALA A 222 -9.10 -27.17 1.06
C ALA A 222 -9.61 -28.52 1.59
N GLY A 223 -8.73 -29.49 1.87
CA GLY A 223 -9.10 -30.85 2.27
C GLY A 223 -9.76 -31.66 1.14
N LEU A 224 -9.47 -31.34 -0.12
CA LEU A 224 -10.13 -31.90 -1.31
C LEU A 224 -9.29 -32.93 -2.07
N GLY A 225 -8.35 -33.61 -1.40
CA GLY A 225 -7.50 -34.64 -2.02
C GLY A 225 -8.29 -35.73 -2.74
N SER A 226 -9.42 -36.16 -2.15
CA SER A 226 -10.38 -37.13 -2.73
C SER A 226 -11.57 -36.48 -3.44
N GLY A 227 -11.54 -35.16 -3.66
CA GLY A 227 -12.60 -34.43 -4.36
C GLY A 227 -12.61 -34.69 -5.86
N THR A 228 -13.73 -34.40 -6.51
CA THR A 228 -13.84 -34.39 -7.98
C THR A 228 -12.94 -33.31 -8.60
N THR A 229 -12.55 -33.47 -9.87
CA THR A 229 -11.77 -32.45 -10.60
C THR A 229 -12.42 -31.07 -10.54
N ALA A 230 -13.75 -30.98 -10.62
CA ALA A 230 -14.48 -29.72 -10.53
C ALA A 230 -14.31 -29.05 -9.15
N GLN A 231 -14.39 -29.83 -8.06
CA GLN A 231 -14.17 -29.33 -6.69
C GLN A 231 -12.72 -28.88 -6.49
N LYS A 232 -11.75 -29.64 -7.02
CA LYS A 232 -10.34 -29.30 -6.97
C LYS A 232 -10.06 -27.98 -7.71
N LYS A 233 -10.56 -27.82 -8.93
CA LYS A 233 -10.47 -26.56 -9.69
C LYS A 233 -11.12 -25.38 -8.95
N ALA A 234 -12.27 -25.61 -8.29
CA ALA A 234 -12.92 -24.57 -7.49
C ALA A 234 -12.05 -24.07 -6.33
N ALA A 235 -11.25 -24.94 -5.69
CA ALA A 235 -10.32 -24.54 -4.64
C ALA A 235 -9.16 -23.70 -5.18
N VAL A 236 -8.57 -24.10 -6.31
CA VAL A 236 -7.50 -23.33 -6.94
C VAL A 236 -8.02 -21.95 -7.38
N LEU A 237 -9.19 -21.91 -8.03
CA LEU A 237 -9.82 -20.67 -8.46
C LEU A 237 -10.19 -19.76 -7.27
N ALA A 238 -10.60 -20.34 -6.14
CA ALA A 238 -10.88 -19.59 -4.92
C ALA A 238 -9.61 -18.92 -4.37
N ALA A 239 -8.47 -19.58 -4.42
CA ALA A 239 -7.19 -19.00 -4.01
C ALA A 239 -6.76 -17.86 -4.93
N MET A 240 -6.84 -18.06 -6.26
CA MET A 240 -6.58 -17.00 -7.24
C MET A 240 -7.48 -15.77 -7.02
N ASN A 241 -8.76 -15.98 -6.68
CA ASN A 241 -9.69 -14.90 -6.37
C ASN A 241 -9.32 -14.13 -5.09
N VAL A 242 -8.79 -14.81 -4.06
CA VAL A 242 -8.30 -14.16 -2.83
C VAL A 242 -7.14 -13.21 -3.17
N THR A 243 -6.16 -13.71 -3.93
CA THR A 243 -5.01 -12.91 -4.41
C THR A 243 -5.48 -11.74 -5.26
N MET A 244 -6.30 -11.98 -6.28
CA MET A 244 -6.72 -10.92 -7.20
C MET A 244 -7.63 -9.89 -6.56
N ALA A 245 -8.41 -10.22 -5.53
CA ALA A 245 -9.17 -9.22 -4.77
C ALA A 245 -8.23 -8.20 -4.09
N ARG A 246 -7.08 -8.65 -3.59
CA ARG A 246 -6.08 -7.78 -2.95
C ARG A 246 -5.29 -6.97 -3.97
N VAL A 247 -4.83 -7.64 -5.04
CA VAL A 247 -4.08 -7.00 -6.13
C VAL A 247 -4.96 -5.93 -6.79
N ASN A 248 -6.19 -6.25 -7.20
CA ASN A 248 -7.10 -5.25 -7.78
C ASN A 248 -7.33 -4.06 -6.83
N GLY A 249 -7.39 -4.27 -5.50
CA GLY A 249 -7.51 -3.17 -4.54
C GLY A 249 -6.40 -2.11 -4.65
N LEU A 250 -5.16 -2.52 -4.97
CA LEU A 250 -4.04 -1.59 -5.18
C LEU A 250 -4.11 -0.89 -6.54
N TYR A 251 -4.35 -1.66 -7.60
CA TYR A 251 -4.39 -1.18 -8.97
C TYR A 251 -5.57 -0.24 -9.22
N GLU A 252 -6.71 -0.51 -8.58
CA GLU A 252 -7.88 0.35 -8.63
C GLU A 252 -7.65 1.67 -7.89
N ARG A 253 -7.00 1.64 -6.71
CA ARG A 253 -6.70 2.86 -5.93
C ARG A 253 -5.75 3.79 -6.69
N ASP A 254 -4.68 3.24 -7.27
CA ASP A 254 -3.58 4.05 -7.81
C ASP A 254 -3.78 4.40 -9.30
N MET A 255 -4.46 3.54 -10.06
CA MET A 255 -4.52 3.63 -11.54
C MET A 255 -5.92 3.40 -12.15
N ALA A 256 -6.94 3.11 -11.35
CA ALA A 256 -8.26 2.67 -11.82
C ALA A 256 -8.20 1.48 -12.82
N ILE A 257 -7.27 0.55 -12.56
CA ILE A 257 -7.10 -0.69 -13.32
C ILE A 257 -7.69 -1.85 -12.53
N HIS A 258 -8.41 -2.72 -13.23
CA HIS A 258 -8.96 -3.95 -12.68
C HIS A 258 -8.74 -5.12 -13.64
N MET A 259 -8.60 -6.30 -13.07
CA MET A 259 -8.36 -7.54 -13.80
C MET A 259 -9.41 -8.58 -13.45
N ASN A 260 -10.09 -9.07 -14.49
CA ASN A 260 -11.05 -10.16 -14.41
C ASN A 260 -10.49 -11.44 -15.02
N LEU A 261 -10.58 -12.55 -14.29
CA LEU A 261 -10.28 -13.87 -14.84
C LEU A 261 -11.25 -14.18 -16.00
N VAL A 262 -10.70 -14.58 -17.14
CA VAL A 262 -11.46 -14.88 -18.37
C VAL A 262 -12.52 -15.98 -18.16
N ALA A 263 -13.60 -15.92 -18.93
CA ALA A 263 -14.75 -16.83 -18.84
C ALA A 263 -14.39 -18.33 -18.80
N ASN A 264 -13.35 -18.72 -19.54
CA ASN A 264 -12.86 -20.10 -19.62
C ASN A 264 -11.57 -20.35 -18.82
N ASN A 265 -11.21 -19.52 -17.83
CA ASN A 265 -9.94 -19.65 -17.09
C ASN A 265 -9.77 -21.03 -16.43
N ASP A 266 -10.85 -21.75 -16.12
CA ASP A 266 -10.77 -23.06 -15.50
C ASP A 266 -10.12 -24.13 -16.40
N VAL A 267 -9.97 -23.90 -17.71
CA VAL A 267 -9.27 -24.83 -18.62
C VAL A 267 -7.75 -24.80 -18.45
N ILE A 268 -7.18 -23.71 -17.92
CA ILE A 268 -5.74 -23.56 -17.61
C ILE A 268 -5.43 -23.75 -16.11
N ILE A 269 -6.40 -24.30 -15.37
CA ILE A 269 -6.18 -24.84 -14.03
C ILE A 269 -5.94 -26.35 -14.17
N PHE A 270 -4.67 -26.74 -14.09
CA PHE A 270 -4.22 -28.12 -14.22
C PHE A 270 -4.17 -28.79 -12.84
N ILE A 271 -4.71 -30.01 -12.73
CA ILE A 271 -4.81 -30.75 -11.46
C ILE A 271 -3.82 -31.92 -11.40
N ASP A 272 -3.79 -32.75 -12.44
CA ASP A 272 -3.02 -34.01 -12.43
C ASP A 272 -1.83 -33.99 -13.41
N SER A 273 -1.87 -33.15 -14.45
CA SER A 273 -0.79 -32.99 -15.44
C SER A 273 -0.84 -31.60 -16.08
N ASP A 274 0.32 -31.01 -16.35
CA ASP A 274 0.49 -29.78 -17.12
C ASP A 274 1.70 -29.90 -18.07
N ASN A 275 2.01 -28.79 -18.76
CA ASN A 275 3.24 -28.61 -19.53
C ASN A 275 4.07 -27.46 -18.94
N PHE A 276 4.18 -27.42 -17.60
CA PHE A 276 4.90 -26.37 -16.89
C PHE A 276 6.07 -26.92 -16.08
N THR A 277 7.16 -26.19 -16.10
CA THR A 277 8.33 -26.43 -15.27
C THR A 277 8.24 -25.58 -14.01
N ASN A 278 7.79 -26.17 -12.89
CA ASN A 278 7.45 -25.44 -11.67
C ASN A 278 8.59 -24.57 -11.09
N ASP A 279 9.82 -25.08 -11.08
CA ASP A 279 10.94 -24.48 -10.33
C ASP A 279 11.98 -23.73 -11.18
N VAL A 280 11.72 -23.52 -12.47
CA VAL A 280 12.66 -22.86 -13.39
C VAL A 280 12.00 -21.66 -14.07
N ALA A 281 12.19 -20.46 -13.47
CA ALA A 281 11.52 -19.24 -13.89
C ALA A 281 11.66 -18.91 -15.40
N ASN A 282 12.89 -18.96 -15.94
CA ASN A 282 13.17 -18.68 -17.36
C ASN A 282 12.50 -19.68 -18.32
N THR A 283 12.22 -20.91 -17.87
CA THR A 283 11.48 -21.89 -18.66
C THR A 283 9.98 -21.63 -18.52
N LEU A 284 9.51 -21.48 -17.28
CA LEU A 284 8.10 -21.31 -16.96
C LEU A 284 7.47 -20.07 -17.61
N ILE A 285 8.20 -18.95 -17.71
CA ILE A 285 7.70 -17.74 -18.39
C ILE A 285 7.39 -17.97 -19.87
N ASN A 286 8.18 -18.81 -20.55
CA ASN A 286 8.00 -19.13 -21.98
C ASN A 286 6.89 -20.17 -22.17
N GLU A 287 6.81 -21.15 -21.28
CA GLU A 287 5.71 -22.12 -21.24
C GLU A 287 4.38 -21.42 -20.93
N SER A 288 4.36 -20.44 -20.01
CA SER A 288 3.20 -19.61 -19.67
C SER A 288 2.56 -19.02 -20.93
N GLN A 289 3.36 -18.37 -21.79
CA GLN A 289 2.89 -17.83 -23.06
C GLN A 289 2.27 -18.92 -23.95
N THR A 290 3.01 -20.02 -24.14
CA THR A 290 2.61 -21.10 -25.05
C THR A 290 1.33 -21.79 -24.60
N VAL A 291 1.23 -22.13 -23.31
CA VAL A 291 0.10 -22.88 -22.75
C VAL A 291 -1.15 -22.00 -22.69
N ILE A 292 -1.03 -20.74 -22.28
CA ILE A 292 -2.19 -19.83 -22.22
C ILE A 292 -2.72 -19.57 -23.64
N ASP A 293 -1.84 -19.30 -24.62
CA ASP A 293 -2.26 -19.10 -26.00
C ASP A 293 -2.98 -20.32 -26.60
N ALA A 294 -2.46 -21.52 -26.34
CA ALA A 294 -3.02 -22.75 -26.88
C ALA A 294 -4.41 -23.07 -26.31
N ASN A 295 -4.65 -22.77 -25.04
CA ASN A 295 -5.87 -23.19 -24.33
C ASN A 295 -6.95 -22.09 -24.24
N ILE A 296 -6.55 -20.83 -24.03
CA ILE A 296 -7.47 -19.69 -23.96
C ILE A 296 -7.65 -19.05 -25.32
N GLY A 297 -6.60 -19.02 -26.15
CA GLY A 297 -6.57 -18.31 -27.43
C GLY A 297 -6.15 -16.86 -27.25
N ALA A 298 -5.15 -16.42 -28.02
CA ALA A 298 -4.54 -15.09 -27.91
C ALA A 298 -5.54 -13.91 -28.01
N ALA A 299 -6.68 -14.06 -28.68
CA ALA A 299 -7.69 -12.99 -28.77
C ALA A 299 -8.55 -12.84 -27.50
N ASN A 300 -8.55 -13.85 -26.63
CA ASN A 300 -9.52 -13.98 -25.54
C ASN A 300 -9.02 -13.46 -24.19
N TYR A 301 -7.78 -12.95 -24.13
CA TYR A 301 -7.21 -12.36 -22.92
C TYR A 301 -6.30 -11.17 -23.26
N ASP A 302 -6.04 -10.32 -22.27
CA ASP A 302 -5.30 -9.06 -22.41
C ASP A 302 -3.95 -9.11 -21.68
N ILE A 303 -3.91 -9.86 -20.57
CA ILE A 303 -2.72 -10.18 -19.76
C ILE A 303 -2.82 -11.65 -19.34
N GLY A 304 -1.71 -12.37 -19.39
CA GLY A 304 -1.62 -13.73 -18.87
C GLY A 304 -0.55 -13.81 -17.77
N HIS A 305 -0.79 -14.67 -16.79
CA HIS A 305 0.10 -14.85 -15.65
C HIS A 305 0.05 -16.30 -15.16
N THR A 306 1.18 -16.93 -14.86
CA THR A 306 1.22 -18.30 -14.31
C THR A 306 1.72 -18.30 -12.88
N VAL A 307 0.96 -18.94 -11.97
CA VAL A 307 1.36 -19.11 -10.58
C VAL A 307 1.90 -20.50 -10.29
N SER A 308 2.96 -20.59 -9.48
CA SER A 308 3.65 -21.84 -9.16
C SER A 308 4.02 -21.95 -7.68
N THR A 309 4.57 -23.10 -7.27
CA THR A 309 5.21 -23.22 -5.94
C THR A 309 6.73 -23.08 -6.00
N GLY A 310 7.30 -22.92 -7.19
CA GLY A 310 8.72 -22.57 -7.34
C GLY A 310 9.00 -21.21 -6.71
N GLY A 311 10.19 -21.01 -6.14
CA GLY A 311 10.50 -19.73 -5.50
C GLY A 311 10.85 -18.63 -6.51
N GLY A 312 10.23 -17.45 -6.40
CA GLY A 312 10.62 -16.27 -7.18
C GLY A 312 9.53 -15.74 -8.08
N GLY A 313 9.90 -14.78 -8.93
CA GLY A 313 9.02 -14.17 -9.91
C GLY A 313 9.83 -13.72 -11.12
N LEU A 314 9.15 -13.67 -12.26
CA LEU A 314 9.73 -13.20 -13.52
C LEU A 314 8.61 -12.69 -14.43
N ALA A 315 8.77 -11.48 -14.93
CA ALA A 315 7.80 -10.86 -15.83
C ALA A 315 8.48 -10.11 -16.97
N GLN A 316 7.85 -10.21 -18.15
CA GLN A 316 8.16 -9.36 -19.29
C GLN A 316 7.64 -7.95 -19.00
N LEU A 317 8.52 -6.96 -19.11
CA LEU A 317 8.16 -5.55 -18.98
C LEU A 317 7.20 -5.14 -20.12
N ASN A 318 6.16 -4.35 -19.81
CA ASN A 318 5.19 -3.82 -20.79
C ASN A 318 4.48 -4.90 -21.61
N SER A 319 4.13 -6.03 -20.99
CA SER A 319 3.63 -7.20 -21.71
C SER A 319 2.15 -7.16 -22.12
N PRO A 320 1.19 -6.62 -21.35
CA PRO A 320 -0.23 -6.65 -21.70
C PRO A 320 -0.47 -6.07 -23.10
N CYS A 321 -1.46 -6.62 -23.80
CA CYS A 321 -1.81 -6.20 -25.16
C CYS A 321 -0.76 -6.46 -26.25
N THR A 322 0.34 -7.16 -25.95
CA THR A 322 1.37 -7.55 -26.93
C THR A 322 1.26 -9.03 -27.33
N SER A 323 2.16 -9.53 -28.18
CA SER A 323 2.32 -10.97 -28.46
C SER A 323 2.97 -11.75 -27.31
N SER A 324 3.54 -11.04 -26.33
CA SER A 324 4.23 -11.60 -25.16
C SER A 324 3.41 -11.44 -23.88
N LYS A 325 2.10 -11.18 -24.02
CA LYS A 325 1.22 -10.74 -22.93
C LYS A 325 0.96 -11.77 -21.83
N ALA A 326 1.32 -13.03 -22.03
CA ALA A 326 1.25 -14.10 -21.03
C ALA A 326 2.61 -14.43 -20.38
N ARG A 327 3.66 -13.66 -20.67
CA ARG A 327 5.00 -13.79 -20.07
C ARG A 327 5.08 -13.10 -18.70
N GLY A 328 4.38 -13.64 -17.71
CA GLY A 328 4.48 -13.21 -16.32
C GLY A 328 4.25 -14.39 -15.39
N ILE A 329 5.09 -14.54 -14.38
CA ILE A 329 5.01 -15.66 -13.45
C ILE A 329 5.29 -15.21 -12.01
N THR A 330 4.61 -15.84 -11.06
CA THR A 330 4.86 -15.66 -9.62
C THR A 330 4.83 -16.99 -8.91
N GLY A 331 5.85 -17.27 -8.11
CA GLY A 331 5.96 -18.51 -7.37
C GLY A 331 6.38 -18.34 -5.90
N SER A 332 5.83 -19.20 -5.05
CA SER A 332 6.20 -19.31 -3.64
C SER A 332 5.94 -20.72 -3.12
N PRO A 333 6.82 -21.31 -2.29
CA PRO A 333 6.57 -22.61 -1.67
C PRO A 333 5.29 -22.67 -0.83
N SER A 334 4.86 -21.52 -0.32
CA SER A 334 3.57 -21.35 0.38
C SER A 334 2.88 -20.12 -0.24
N PRO A 335 2.12 -20.29 -1.33
CA PRO A 335 1.57 -19.19 -2.12
C PRO A 335 0.27 -18.66 -1.51
N VAL A 336 0.36 -18.18 -0.27
CA VAL A 336 -0.77 -17.66 0.50
C VAL A 336 -0.38 -16.44 1.33
N GLY A 337 -1.40 -15.63 1.63
CA GLY A 337 -1.28 -14.49 2.52
C GLY A 337 -0.76 -13.24 1.81
N ASP A 338 -0.84 -12.12 2.53
CA ASP A 338 -0.40 -10.83 2.03
C ASP A 338 1.07 -10.77 1.57
N PRO A 339 2.02 -11.54 2.13
CA PRO A 339 3.37 -11.68 1.58
C PRO A 339 3.38 -12.00 0.09
N TYR A 340 2.61 -13.01 -0.28
CA TYR A 340 2.56 -13.54 -1.61
C TYR A 340 1.80 -12.59 -2.53
N ASP A 341 0.64 -12.12 -2.08
CA ASP A 341 -0.24 -11.27 -2.89
C ASP A 341 0.38 -9.90 -3.19
N ILE A 342 1.03 -9.27 -2.20
CA ILE A 342 1.51 -7.89 -2.29
C ILE A 342 2.98 -7.80 -2.68
N ASP A 343 3.85 -8.59 -2.05
CA ASP A 343 5.28 -8.45 -2.30
C ASP A 343 5.68 -9.15 -3.60
N PHE A 344 4.93 -10.17 -4.06
CA PHE A 344 5.26 -10.94 -5.27
C PHE A 344 4.25 -10.74 -6.38
N VAL A 345 2.97 -11.11 -6.21
CA VAL A 345 2.01 -11.07 -7.34
C VAL A 345 1.81 -9.64 -7.85
N ALA A 346 1.58 -8.67 -6.96
CA ALA A 346 1.46 -7.26 -7.36
C ALA A 346 2.79 -6.68 -7.90
N HIS A 347 3.95 -7.19 -7.48
CA HIS A 347 5.26 -6.79 -7.99
C HIS A 347 5.46 -7.26 -9.43
N GLU A 348 5.25 -8.55 -9.70
CA GLU A 348 5.43 -9.14 -11.03
C GLU A 348 4.39 -8.60 -12.03
N MET A 349 3.14 -8.41 -11.58
CA MET A 349 2.17 -7.69 -12.40
C MET A 349 2.57 -6.23 -12.61
N GLY A 350 3.27 -5.60 -11.67
CA GLY A 350 3.82 -4.24 -11.82
C GLY A 350 4.78 -4.14 -13.00
N HIS A 351 5.67 -5.13 -13.15
CA HIS A 351 6.51 -5.27 -14.34
C HIS A 351 5.71 -5.48 -15.61
N GLN A 352 4.71 -6.37 -15.61
CA GLN A 352 3.84 -6.55 -16.78
C GLN A 352 3.24 -5.21 -17.21
N PHE A 353 2.75 -4.40 -16.26
CA PHE A 353 2.24 -3.05 -16.54
C PHE A 353 3.30 -1.98 -16.79
N GLY A 354 4.60 -2.29 -16.72
CA GLY A 354 5.68 -1.42 -17.19
C GLY A 354 6.53 -0.75 -16.11
N ALA A 355 6.28 -1.03 -14.82
CA ALA A 355 7.14 -0.50 -13.76
C ALA A 355 8.49 -1.21 -13.69
N THR A 356 9.56 -0.46 -13.46
CA THR A 356 10.90 -0.98 -13.16
C THR A 356 11.20 -0.88 -11.66
N HIS A 357 12.29 -1.53 -11.21
CA HIS A 357 12.65 -1.55 -9.80
C HIS A 357 12.99 -0.17 -9.24
N THR A 358 12.67 0.04 -7.96
CA THR A 358 12.84 1.35 -7.29
C THR A 358 14.03 1.42 -6.32
N PHE A 359 14.65 0.30 -5.98
CA PHE A 359 15.70 0.24 -4.95
C PHE A 359 17.07 0.73 -5.45
N ASN A 360 17.90 1.24 -4.53
CA ASN A 360 19.27 1.71 -4.84
C ASN A 360 20.36 0.78 -4.27
N GLY A 361 20.06 -0.01 -3.24
CA GLY A 361 21.00 -0.85 -2.49
C GLY A 361 21.65 -1.96 -3.30
N ILE A 362 22.75 -2.50 -2.77
CA ILE A 362 23.43 -3.69 -3.27
C ILE A 362 23.72 -4.61 -2.08
N GLY A 363 23.17 -5.83 -2.11
CA GLY A 363 23.25 -6.83 -1.05
C GLY A 363 22.22 -7.94 -1.28
N GLY A 364 22.62 -9.21 -1.17
CA GLY A 364 21.74 -10.35 -1.46
C GLY A 364 21.14 -10.28 -2.87
N ASN A 365 19.81 -10.22 -2.97
CA ASN A 365 19.10 -10.18 -4.26
C ASN A 365 19.07 -8.79 -4.90
N CYS A 366 19.48 -7.74 -4.17
CA CYS A 366 19.77 -6.43 -4.74
C CYS A 366 21.16 -6.47 -5.37
N THR A 367 21.23 -6.65 -6.68
CA THR A 367 22.49 -6.71 -7.44
C THR A 367 22.53 -5.59 -8.48
N THR A 368 23.66 -5.43 -9.14
CA THR A 368 23.76 -4.48 -10.26
C THR A 368 22.91 -4.88 -11.46
N SER A 369 22.54 -6.16 -11.59
CA SER A 369 21.69 -6.65 -12.68
C SER A 369 20.21 -6.53 -12.36
N THR A 370 19.82 -6.60 -11.08
CA THR A 370 18.42 -6.41 -10.68
C THR A 370 18.09 -4.93 -10.41
N ARG A 371 19.08 -4.05 -10.21
CA ARG A 371 18.81 -2.63 -9.99
C ARG A 371 18.57 -1.86 -11.29
N SER A 372 17.42 -1.19 -11.39
CA SER A 372 17.09 -0.29 -12.51
C SER A 372 17.59 1.14 -12.26
N ALA A 373 18.72 1.53 -12.87
CA ALA A 373 19.36 2.83 -12.58
C ALA A 373 18.47 4.06 -12.86
N GLY A 374 17.60 4.00 -13.87
CA GLY A 374 16.69 5.11 -14.22
C GLY A 374 15.58 5.35 -13.18
N THR A 375 15.34 4.41 -12.27
CA THR A 375 14.27 4.47 -11.26
C THR A 375 14.74 4.10 -9.86
N ALA A 376 16.05 4.02 -9.60
CA ALA A 376 16.64 3.68 -8.30
C ALA A 376 16.50 4.82 -7.26
N VAL A 377 15.26 5.15 -6.90
CA VAL A 377 14.83 6.32 -6.11
C VAL A 377 14.59 6.03 -4.62
N GLU A 378 14.66 4.78 -4.20
CA GLU A 378 14.52 4.38 -2.80
C GLU A 378 15.86 3.92 -2.21
N PRO A 379 16.19 4.31 -0.96
CA PRO A 379 17.41 3.85 -0.30
C PRO A 379 17.34 2.35 0.01
N GLY A 380 18.50 1.71 0.15
CA GLY A 380 18.63 0.29 0.48
C GLY A 380 17.85 -0.60 -0.49
N SER A 381 17.20 -1.63 0.06
CA SER A 381 16.29 -2.51 -0.66
C SER A 381 15.03 -1.84 -1.21
N GLY A 382 14.76 -0.57 -0.89
CA GLY A 382 13.45 0.04 -1.06
C GLY A 382 12.39 -0.58 -0.16
N ASN A 383 11.23 0.08 -0.10
CA ASN A 383 10.09 -0.37 0.70
C ASN A 383 8.73 -0.19 0.00
N THR A 384 8.64 0.34 -1.22
CA THR A 384 7.40 0.24 -2.02
C THR A 384 7.29 -1.10 -2.74
N ILE A 385 6.15 -1.36 -3.38
CA ILE A 385 5.88 -2.64 -4.07
C ILE A 385 6.98 -3.00 -5.08
N MET A 386 7.53 -2.04 -5.84
CA MET A 386 8.59 -2.29 -6.83
C MET A 386 10.01 -2.27 -6.23
N GLY A 387 10.12 -2.17 -4.91
CA GLY A 387 11.35 -2.43 -4.16
C GLY A 387 11.52 -3.92 -3.86
N TYR A 388 12.62 -4.25 -3.21
CA TYR A 388 13.03 -5.60 -2.81
C TYR A 388 13.07 -5.73 -1.27
N ALA A 389 12.06 -5.19 -0.59
CA ALA A 389 12.01 -5.19 0.87
C ALA A 389 12.10 -6.60 1.46
N GLY A 390 13.14 -6.84 2.27
CA GLY A 390 13.30 -8.07 3.04
C GLY A 390 14.00 -9.22 2.31
N ILE A 391 14.55 -8.96 1.12
CA ILE A 391 15.28 -9.96 0.31
C ILE A 391 16.70 -9.51 -0.06
N CYS A 392 17.17 -8.40 0.52
CA CYS A 392 18.49 -7.82 0.27
C CYS A 392 19.31 -7.72 1.56
N PRO A 393 19.72 -8.87 2.15
CA PRO A 393 20.44 -8.92 3.42
C PRO A 393 21.62 -7.95 3.45
N GLY A 394 21.68 -7.18 4.54
CA GLY A 394 22.68 -6.12 4.77
C GLY A 394 22.23 -4.73 4.33
N VAL A 395 21.24 -4.62 3.44
CA VAL A 395 20.67 -3.33 2.98
C VAL A 395 19.14 -3.29 3.01
N ASP A 396 18.50 -4.23 3.72
CA ASP A 396 17.04 -4.26 3.87
C ASP A 396 16.54 -3.06 4.70
N VAL A 397 15.64 -2.27 4.09
CA VAL A 397 14.98 -1.14 4.76
C VAL A 397 13.96 -1.64 5.79
N GLN A 398 13.27 -2.72 5.44
CA GLN A 398 12.31 -3.45 6.27
C GLN A 398 12.04 -4.84 5.66
N ASN A 399 11.27 -5.67 6.36
CA ASN A 399 11.04 -7.07 5.97
C ASN A 399 10.03 -7.28 4.83
N ASN A 400 9.16 -6.29 4.58
CA ASN A 400 8.01 -6.41 3.66
C ASN A 400 7.75 -5.10 2.95
N SER A 401 7.28 -5.13 1.71
CA SER A 401 6.93 -3.88 1.02
C SER A 401 5.74 -3.23 1.72
N ASP A 402 5.67 -1.92 1.78
CA ASP A 402 4.44 -1.22 2.11
C ASP A 402 3.46 -1.37 0.92
N ALA A 403 2.14 -1.44 1.19
CA ALA A 403 1.13 -1.74 0.18
C ALA A 403 0.77 -0.50 -0.69
N HIS A 404 1.79 0.09 -1.33
CA HIS A 404 1.66 1.17 -2.30
C HIS A 404 2.81 1.17 -3.30
N PHE A 405 2.50 1.68 -4.49
CA PHE A 405 3.49 1.96 -5.52
C PHE A 405 4.13 3.32 -5.29
N HIS A 406 5.42 3.43 -5.62
CA HIS A 406 6.14 4.69 -5.66
C HIS A 406 5.60 5.59 -6.79
N ALA A 407 5.73 6.90 -6.63
CA ALA A 407 5.37 7.91 -7.63
C ALA A 407 5.94 7.65 -9.04
N VAL A 408 7.10 7.00 -9.14
CA VAL A 408 7.73 6.66 -10.43
C VAL A 408 7.10 5.44 -11.06
N SER A 409 6.80 4.40 -10.26
CA SER A 409 6.14 3.18 -10.73
C SER A 409 4.72 3.46 -11.23
N ILE A 410 3.95 4.31 -10.52
CA ILE A 410 2.62 4.74 -10.99
C ILE A 410 2.76 5.46 -12.33
N ALA A 411 3.76 6.32 -12.48
CA ALA A 411 3.94 7.07 -13.70
C ALA A 411 4.33 6.21 -14.90
N GLN A 412 5.20 5.21 -14.70
CA GLN A 412 5.55 4.23 -15.73
C GLN A 412 4.33 3.42 -16.17
N MET A 413 3.61 2.83 -15.21
CA MET A 413 2.44 2.01 -15.50
C MET A 413 1.32 2.83 -16.15
N GLN A 414 1.07 4.04 -15.68
CA GLN A 414 0.07 4.92 -16.27
C GLN A 414 0.45 5.32 -17.71
N THR A 415 1.73 5.59 -17.97
CA THR A 415 2.22 5.89 -19.32
C THR A 415 1.98 4.69 -20.24
N PHE A 416 2.27 3.47 -19.78
CA PHE A 416 2.03 2.25 -20.53
C PHE A 416 0.54 2.06 -20.89
N VAL A 417 -0.37 2.11 -19.91
CA VAL A 417 -1.81 1.84 -20.15
C VAL A 417 -2.54 2.94 -20.92
N THR A 418 -1.95 4.13 -21.05
CA THR A 418 -2.50 5.23 -21.86
C THR A 418 -1.93 5.28 -23.27
N THR A 419 -0.87 4.52 -23.58
CA THR A 419 -0.19 4.57 -24.89
C THR A 419 -0.19 3.22 -25.61
N THR A 420 0.39 2.18 -24.99
CA THR A 420 0.62 0.88 -25.64
C THR A 420 -0.29 -0.22 -25.09
N GLY A 421 -0.51 -0.26 -23.78
CA GLY A 421 -1.35 -1.26 -23.09
C GLY A 421 -2.86 -1.02 -23.22
N THR A 422 -3.38 -0.71 -24.41
CA THR A 422 -4.73 -0.12 -24.62
C THR A 422 -5.84 -1.12 -24.96
N CYS A 423 -5.61 -2.42 -24.80
CA CYS A 423 -6.59 -3.47 -25.13
C CYS A 423 -7.70 -3.69 -24.07
N SER A 424 -7.68 -2.94 -22.97
CA SER A 424 -8.69 -3.07 -21.92
C SER A 424 -10.07 -2.55 -22.36
N VAL A 425 -11.11 -3.09 -21.72
CA VAL A 425 -12.44 -2.49 -21.77
C VAL A 425 -12.41 -1.25 -20.88
N THR A 426 -12.50 -0.07 -21.51
CA THR A 426 -12.41 1.22 -20.83
C THR A 426 -13.78 1.87 -20.70
N THR A 427 -14.15 2.27 -19.48
CA THR A 427 -15.40 3.00 -19.17
C THR A 427 -15.10 4.28 -18.40
N ASN A 428 -16.05 5.22 -18.38
CA ASN A 428 -15.94 6.39 -17.49
C ASN A 428 -16.27 5.95 -16.06
N ASN A 429 -15.43 6.30 -15.08
CA ASN A 429 -15.73 6.04 -13.67
C ASN A 429 -16.58 7.13 -13.01
N GLY A 430 -16.81 8.26 -13.69
CA GLY A 430 -17.57 9.39 -13.15
C GLY A 430 -16.82 10.16 -12.05
N ASN A 431 -15.51 9.95 -11.94
CA ASN A 431 -14.65 10.60 -10.96
C ASN A 431 -13.76 11.66 -11.61
N THR A 432 -13.33 12.66 -10.84
CA THR A 432 -12.44 13.72 -11.28
C THR A 432 -11.14 13.67 -10.48
N SER A 433 -10.01 13.83 -11.15
CA SER A 433 -8.71 13.77 -10.50
C SER A 433 -8.50 14.90 -9.48
N PRO A 434 -7.83 14.65 -8.34
CA PRO A 434 -7.47 15.71 -7.42
C PRO A 434 -6.53 16.73 -8.08
N VAL A 435 -6.67 17.99 -7.70
CA VAL A 435 -5.75 19.07 -8.09
C VAL A 435 -4.69 19.22 -7.01
N VAL A 436 -3.43 18.98 -7.36
CA VAL A 436 -2.31 18.94 -6.41
C VAL A 436 -1.51 20.22 -6.47
N ASN A 437 -1.17 20.75 -5.30
CA ASN A 437 -0.23 21.84 -5.12
C ASN A 437 0.90 21.39 -4.19
N SER A 438 2.06 21.08 -4.77
CA SER A 438 3.29 20.70 -4.06
C SER A 438 4.02 21.88 -3.42
N GLY A 439 3.51 23.12 -3.52
CA GLY A 439 4.18 24.30 -2.99
C GLY A 439 5.34 24.80 -3.87
N SER A 440 6.16 25.70 -3.32
CA SER A 440 7.32 26.26 -4.01
C SER A 440 8.55 25.37 -3.87
N ASN A 441 9.54 25.58 -4.73
CA ASN A 441 10.89 25.08 -4.50
C ASN A 441 11.56 25.88 -3.37
N TYR A 442 12.42 25.23 -2.58
CA TYR A 442 13.05 25.86 -1.42
C TYR A 442 14.57 25.69 -1.45
N THR A 443 15.27 26.73 -1.01
CA THR A 443 16.69 26.66 -0.63
C THR A 443 16.76 26.65 0.89
N ILE A 444 17.45 25.66 1.47
CA ILE A 444 17.60 25.50 2.93
C ILE A 444 19.07 25.28 3.29
N PRO A 445 19.50 25.56 4.54
CA PRO A 445 20.84 25.19 5.00
C PRO A 445 20.99 23.66 5.05
N TYR A 446 22.15 23.14 4.64
CA TYR A 446 22.50 21.74 4.92
C TYR A 446 22.48 21.42 6.43
N GLY A 447 22.32 20.16 6.79
CA GLY A 447 22.25 19.69 8.18
C GLY A 447 21.02 20.15 8.96
N THR A 448 19.99 20.65 8.27
CA THR A 448 18.76 21.17 8.87
C THR A 448 17.58 20.25 8.55
N ALA A 449 16.86 19.79 9.57
CA ALA A 449 15.62 19.05 9.37
C ALA A 449 14.55 19.94 8.72
N PHE A 450 13.71 19.37 7.86
CA PHE A 450 12.71 20.13 7.12
C PHE A 450 11.38 19.39 7.03
N ILE A 451 10.34 20.12 6.64
CA ILE A 451 9.00 19.59 6.45
C ILE A 451 8.59 19.91 5.02
N LEU A 452 8.27 18.88 4.24
CA LEU A 452 7.61 19.06 2.95
C LEU A 452 6.13 19.33 3.23
N LYS A 453 5.62 20.44 2.71
CA LYS A 453 4.22 20.85 2.87
C LYS A 453 3.58 20.98 1.50
N GLY A 454 2.40 20.39 1.34
CA GLY A 454 1.60 20.52 0.14
C GLY A 454 0.13 20.73 0.46
N SER A 455 -0.70 20.68 -0.57
CA SER A 455 -2.15 20.69 -0.45
C SER A 455 -2.76 20.08 -1.71
N ALA A 456 -4.03 19.69 -1.61
CA ALA A 456 -4.81 19.30 -2.78
C ALA A 456 -6.29 19.58 -2.53
N THR A 457 -7.02 19.74 -3.62
CA THR A 457 -8.49 19.85 -3.62
C THR A 457 -9.08 18.79 -4.52
N ASP A 458 -10.23 18.25 -4.15
CA ASP A 458 -11.01 17.38 -5.02
C ASP A 458 -12.45 17.90 -5.15
N THR A 459 -12.89 18.05 -6.39
CA THR A 459 -14.23 18.52 -6.71
C THR A 459 -15.29 17.42 -6.59
N ALA A 460 -14.88 16.15 -6.61
CA ALA A 460 -15.78 15.01 -6.38
C ALA A 460 -16.11 14.80 -4.89
N GLY A 461 -15.39 15.48 -3.98
CA GLY A 461 -15.66 15.47 -2.54
C GLY A 461 -15.06 14.27 -1.81
N GLN A 462 -14.08 13.60 -2.39
CA GLN A 462 -13.42 12.44 -1.80
C GLN A 462 -12.40 12.82 -0.73
N THR A 463 -12.14 11.89 0.18
CA THR A 463 -11.13 12.08 1.22
C THR A 463 -9.76 11.70 0.69
N LEU A 464 -8.89 12.70 0.62
CA LEU A 464 -7.58 12.58 0.00
C LEU A 464 -6.54 11.96 0.94
N THR A 465 -5.64 11.16 0.36
CA THR A 465 -4.40 10.73 1.00
C THR A 465 -3.19 11.23 0.23
N TYR A 466 -2.12 11.54 0.96
CA TYR A 466 -0.93 12.22 0.49
C TYR A 466 0.30 11.34 0.77
N CYS A 467 1.20 11.26 -0.22
CA CYS A 467 2.47 10.58 -0.10
C CYS A 467 3.57 11.46 -0.69
N TRP A 468 4.52 11.86 0.15
CA TRP A 468 5.73 12.56 -0.27
C TRP A 468 6.86 11.56 -0.46
N GLU A 469 7.54 11.56 -1.59
CA GLU A 469 8.58 10.58 -1.93
C GLU A 469 9.76 11.26 -2.63
N GLN A 470 11.00 10.80 -2.38
CA GLN A 470 12.17 11.30 -3.09
C GLN A 470 12.24 10.68 -4.50
N THR A 471 12.70 11.43 -5.49
CA THR A 471 12.77 10.96 -6.89
C THR A 471 14.14 11.15 -7.53
N ASP A 472 15.19 11.20 -6.71
CA ASP A 472 16.58 11.25 -7.17
C ASP A 472 17.06 9.85 -7.54
N THR A 473 17.39 9.64 -8.82
CA THR A 473 17.67 8.32 -9.40
C THR A 473 19.14 7.89 -9.31
N GLN A 474 20.04 8.80 -8.91
CA GLN A 474 21.46 8.52 -9.00
C GLN A 474 21.86 7.39 -8.04
N ILE A 475 22.76 6.53 -8.49
CA ILE A 475 23.36 5.50 -7.65
C ILE A 475 24.26 6.16 -6.60
N SER A 476 24.09 5.76 -5.34
CA SER A 476 24.79 6.33 -4.19
C SER A 476 25.19 5.26 -3.17
N THR A 477 25.97 5.63 -2.16
CA THR A 477 26.31 4.75 -1.04
C THR A 477 25.06 4.38 -0.25
N GLN A 478 24.89 3.09 0.07
CA GLN A 478 23.77 2.55 0.83
C GLN A 478 24.29 1.70 2.03
N PRO A 479 23.75 1.86 3.25
CA PRO A 479 22.76 2.87 3.67
C PRO A 479 23.20 4.33 3.39
N PRO A 480 22.27 5.27 3.20
CA PRO A 480 22.61 6.65 2.85
C PRO A 480 23.53 7.30 3.87
N VAL A 481 24.41 8.18 3.39
CA VAL A 481 25.34 8.95 4.24
C VAL A 481 25.13 10.44 4.05
N ALA A 482 25.27 11.22 5.12
CA ALA A 482 24.97 12.66 5.12
C ALA A 482 25.88 13.46 4.18
N THR A 483 27.08 12.95 3.88
CA THR A 483 28.05 13.56 2.96
C THR A 483 27.74 13.26 1.49
N SER A 484 26.78 12.38 1.18
CA SER A 484 26.41 12.07 -0.20
C SER A 484 25.81 13.30 -0.88
N THR A 485 26.31 13.62 -2.07
CA THR A 485 25.82 14.72 -2.90
C THR A 485 24.79 14.27 -3.95
N THR A 486 24.51 12.97 -4.05
CA THR A 486 23.61 12.38 -5.05
C THR A 486 22.76 11.24 -4.47
N GLY A 487 21.74 10.81 -5.21
CA GLY A 487 20.94 9.62 -4.92
C GLY A 487 19.96 9.73 -3.75
N PRO A 488 19.24 8.64 -3.45
CA PRO A 488 18.18 8.65 -2.47
C PRO A 488 18.70 8.56 -1.03
N ASN A 489 18.16 9.43 -0.18
CA ASN A 489 18.45 9.54 1.25
C ASN A 489 17.22 9.27 2.12
N PHE A 490 16.01 9.33 1.57
CA PHE A 490 14.76 9.22 2.32
C PHE A 490 13.89 8.09 1.77
N ARG A 491 13.61 7.09 2.61
CA ARG A 491 12.68 5.98 2.30
C ARG A 491 11.25 6.46 2.04
N SER A 492 10.40 5.63 1.45
CA SER A 492 8.97 5.96 1.29
C SER A 492 8.18 5.61 2.56
N PHE A 493 6.99 6.19 2.74
CA PHE A 493 6.01 5.80 3.75
C PHE A 493 4.62 5.65 3.13
N PRO A 494 3.74 4.82 3.71
CA PRO A 494 2.37 4.69 3.25
C PRO A 494 1.63 6.04 3.17
N PRO A 495 0.70 6.21 2.22
CA PRO A 495 -0.12 7.42 2.12
C PRO A 495 -0.90 7.70 3.40
N THR A 496 -0.99 8.97 3.81
CA THR A 496 -1.73 9.40 5.01
C THR A 496 -2.66 10.55 4.71
N THR A 497 -3.57 10.90 5.62
CA THR A 497 -4.42 12.11 5.49
C THR A 497 -3.66 13.43 5.70
N SER A 498 -2.40 13.38 6.14
CA SER A 498 -1.57 14.58 6.32
C SER A 498 -0.87 14.97 5.02
N PRO A 499 -1.03 16.22 4.53
CA PRO A 499 -0.28 16.71 3.37
C PRO A 499 1.18 17.08 3.71
N ASN A 500 1.57 16.94 4.98
CA ASN A 500 2.88 17.32 5.49
C ASN A 500 3.71 16.08 5.82
N ARG A 501 4.98 16.07 5.40
CA ARG A 501 5.97 15.03 5.73
C ARG A 501 7.21 15.65 6.38
N TYR A 502 7.56 15.18 7.57
CA TYR A 502 8.81 15.52 8.24
C TYR A 502 9.97 14.71 7.64
N MET A 503 11.13 15.36 7.46
CA MET A 503 12.34 14.78 6.89
C MET A 503 13.53 15.01 7.85
N PRO A 504 13.95 14.01 8.65
CA PRO A 504 13.37 12.65 8.81
C PRO A 504 12.07 12.67 9.64
N ARG A 505 11.49 11.50 9.94
CA ARG A 505 10.34 11.38 10.86
C ARG A 505 10.53 12.25 12.11
N PHE A 506 9.44 12.90 12.51
CA PHE A 506 9.47 13.89 13.60
C PHE A 506 10.03 13.33 14.92
N GLN A 507 9.76 12.06 15.22
CA GLN A 507 10.29 11.37 16.40
C GLN A 507 11.83 11.29 16.41
N ASP A 508 12.47 11.13 15.25
CA ASP A 508 13.93 11.11 15.12
C ASP A 508 14.50 12.53 15.32
N VAL A 509 13.85 13.53 14.73
CA VAL A 509 14.19 14.95 14.94
C VAL A 509 14.10 15.32 16.43
N LEU A 510 13.03 14.90 17.10
CA LEU A 510 12.81 15.14 18.53
C LEU A 510 13.87 14.43 19.40
N ALA A 511 14.35 13.27 18.98
CA ALA A 511 15.46 12.55 19.61
C ALA A 511 16.84 13.15 19.27
N GLY A 512 16.90 14.19 18.43
CA GLY A 512 18.15 14.80 17.97
C GLY A 512 18.90 13.98 16.91
N ASN A 513 18.24 12.99 16.32
CA ASN A 513 18.79 12.13 15.27
C ASN A 513 18.36 12.63 13.89
N LEU A 514 19.27 13.30 13.17
CA LEU A 514 19.04 13.78 11.80
C LEU A 514 19.54 12.82 10.72
N THR A 515 20.12 11.69 11.14
CA THR A 515 20.66 10.68 10.22
C THR A 515 20.24 9.26 10.65
N PRO A 516 18.95 8.98 10.92
CA PRO A 516 18.49 7.60 11.02
C PRO A 516 18.81 6.86 9.71
N THR A 517 19.06 5.55 9.82
CA THR A 517 19.69 4.73 8.77
C THR A 517 19.08 4.89 7.37
N TRP A 518 17.77 5.14 7.26
CA TRP A 518 17.05 5.21 5.98
C TRP A 518 16.38 6.57 5.69
N GLU A 519 16.62 7.58 6.53
CA GLU A 519 16.18 8.96 6.32
C GLU A 519 17.29 9.93 6.74
N VAL A 520 18.19 10.29 5.82
CA VAL A 520 19.42 11.01 6.16
C VAL A 520 19.40 12.44 5.64
N VAL A 521 19.37 13.41 6.56
CA VAL A 521 19.53 14.84 6.20
C VAL A 521 20.94 15.08 5.64
N PRO A 522 21.06 15.66 4.44
CA PRO A 522 22.37 16.00 3.88
C PRO A 522 23.13 16.99 4.74
N ASN A 523 24.41 16.72 4.98
CA ASN A 523 25.38 17.65 5.54
C ASN A 523 26.40 18.09 4.46
N ALA A 524 25.96 18.08 3.20
CA ALA A 524 26.69 18.60 2.04
C ALA A 524 25.72 19.43 1.17
N ALA A 525 26.25 20.40 0.44
CA ALA A 525 25.46 21.15 -0.53
C ALA A 525 25.05 20.23 -1.68
N ARG A 526 23.74 20.19 -1.97
CA ARG A 526 23.15 19.35 -3.03
C ARG A 526 21.73 19.77 -3.32
N THR A 527 21.17 19.23 -4.40
CA THR A 527 19.74 19.35 -4.70
C THR A 527 19.09 17.99 -4.57
N MET A 528 17.85 17.97 -4.08
CA MET A 528 17.00 16.79 -4.02
C MET A 528 15.65 17.07 -4.67
N ASN A 529 15.08 16.05 -5.28
CA ASN A 529 13.79 16.09 -5.95
C ASN A 529 12.77 15.28 -5.17
N PHE A 530 11.58 15.84 -4.97
CA PHE A 530 10.49 15.19 -4.26
C PHE A 530 9.19 15.25 -5.08
N ALA A 531 8.39 14.21 -4.96
CA ALA A 531 7.05 14.09 -5.51
C ALA A 531 6.01 14.05 -4.39
N LEU A 532 4.95 14.82 -4.53
CA LEU A 532 3.71 14.70 -3.76
C LEU A 532 2.68 13.98 -4.63
N THR A 533 2.46 12.70 -4.34
CA THR A 533 1.37 11.91 -4.94
C THR A 533 0.13 12.02 -4.06
N VAL A 534 -1.00 12.37 -4.67
CA VAL A 534 -2.30 12.47 -4.00
C VAL A 534 -3.27 11.48 -4.62
N ARG A 535 -3.98 10.75 -3.76
CA ARG A 535 -5.00 9.75 -4.11
C ARG A 535 -6.34 10.19 -3.55
N ASP A 536 -7.39 10.07 -4.34
CA ASP A 536 -8.75 10.33 -3.86
C ASP A 536 -9.41 9.14 -3.16
N ASN A 537 -8.85 7.94 -3.32
CA ASN A 537 -9.34 6.69 -2.74
C ASN A 537 -10.80 6.37 -3.11
N ALA A 538 -11.27 6.83 -4.27
CA ALA A 538 -12.66 6.61 -4.67
C ALA A 538 -12.95 5.12 -4.95
N ALA A 539 -14.05 4.63 -4.38
CA ALA A 539 -14.65 3.34 -4.65
C ALA A 539 -16.17 3.50 -4.94
N PRO A 540 -16.83 2.58 -5.68
CA PRO A 540 -16.28 1.32 -6.16
C PRO A 540 -15.43 1.49 -7.43
N ASN A 541 -15.70 2.46 -8.30
CA ASN A 541 -15.22 2.48 -9.70
C ASN A 541 -13.77 2.97 -9.94
N GLY A 542 -12.88 2.71 -8.99
CA GLY A 542 -11.46 3.07 -9.06
C GLY A 542 -11.17 4.54 -8.76
N GLY A 543 -10.02 4.77 -8.11
CA GLY A 543 -9.55 6.08 -7.71
C GLY A 543 -8.91 6.87 -8.85
N GLN A 544 -8.73 8.17 -8.65
CA GLN A 544 -7.87 9.01 -9.47
C GLN A 544 -6.68 9.48 -8.63
N THR A 545 -5.57 9.67 -9.32
CA THR A 545 -4.30 10.09 -8.73
C THR A 545 -3.71 11.26 -9.49
N ASN A 546 -2.96 12.10 -8.79
CA ASN A 546 -2.23 13.19 -9.41
C ASN A 546 -0.96 13.49 -8.60
N ARG A 547 0.00 14.17 -9.22
CA ARG A 547 1.34 14.39 -8.69
C ARG A 547 1.79 15.83 -8.87
N GLY A 548 2.33 16.42 -7.80
CA GLY A 548 3.11 17.66 -7.84
C GLY A 548 4.57 17.38 -7.51
N ASN A 549 5.50 18.15 -8.06
CA ASN A 549 6.94 18.00 -7.76
C ASN A 549 7.45 19.22 -6.98
N MET A 550 8.43 19.00 -6.09
CA MET A 550 9.15 20.04 -5.36
C MET A 550 10.65 19.76 -5.43
N VAL A 551 11.43 20.83 -5.61
CA VAL A 551 12.89 20.80 -5.51
C VAL A 551 13.33 21.45 -4.20
N VAL A 552 14.22 20.77 -3.48
CA VAL A 552 14.88 21.30 -2.28
C VAL A 552 16.38 21.39 -2.54
N THR A 553 16.92 22.61 -2.47
CA THR A 553 18.35 22.89 -2.60
C THR A 553 18.97 23.11 -1.23
N PHE A 554 19.89 22.24 -0.84
CA PHE A 554 20.72 22.37 0.35
C PHE A 554 21.91 23.29 0.02
N ALA A 555 21.89 24.50 0.57
CA ALA A 555 22.95 25.49 0.41
C ALA A 555 24.19 25.11 1.23
N ASN A 556 25.36 25.62 0.80
CA ASN A 556 26.64 25.45 1.50
C ASN A 556 26.76 26.40 2.73
N THR A 557 25.73 26.40 3.57
CA THR A 557 25.62 27.15 4.83
C THR A 557 24.71 26.36 5.76
N GLY A 558 24.93 26.40 7.08
CA GLY A 558 24.26 25.50 8.02
C GLY A 558 25.16 24.91 9.11
N PRO A 559 24.57 24.09 10.02
CA PRO A 559 23.13 23.84 10.14
C PRO A 559 22.39 24.95 10.89
N PHE A 560 21.12 25.19 10.52
CA PHE A 560 20.20 25.98 11.35
C PHE A 560 19.74 25.11 12.52
N LYS A 561 20.08 25.53 13.75
CA LYS A 561 19.92 24.70 14.95
C LYS A 561 19.74 25.54 16.20
N VAL A 562 18.82 25.13 17.07
CA VAL A 562 18.67 25.67 18.43
C VAL A 562 19.92 25.36 19.26
N THR A 563 20.52 26.38 19.86
CA THR A 563 21.73 26.29 20.68
C THR A 563 21.46 26.48 22.17
N SER A 564 20.31 27.06 22.57
CA SER A 564 19.87 27.15 23.97
C SER A 564 18.35 26.98 24.06
N PRO A 565 17.81 26.20 25.02
CA PRO A 565 18.52 25.49 26.10
C PRO A 565 19.42 24.35 25.58
N ALA A 566 20.65 24.29 26.09
CA ALA A 566 21.69 23.34 25.64
C ALA A 566 21.84 22.09 26.51
N THR A 567 21.33 22.15 27.74
CA THR A 567 21.44 21.09 28.74
C THR A 567 20.10 20.38 28.91
N ALA A 568 20.14 19.05 29.08
CA ALA A 568 18.96 18.27 29.40
C ALA A 568 18.42 18.66 30.80
N ASP A 569 17.12 18.46 30.99
CA ASP A 569 16.41 18.60 32.27
C ASP A 569 16.55 19.98 32.96
N VAL A 570 16.76 21.03 32.17
CA VAL A 570 16.69 22.41 32.67
C VAL A 570 15.29 22.71 33.17
N THR A 571 15.21 23.23 34.39
CA THR A 571 13.96 23.71 34.98
C THR A 571 13.89 25.22 34.86
N TRP A 572 12.79 25.72 34.30
CA TRP A 572 12.49 27.14 34.23
C TRP A 572 11.33 27.50 35.15
N THR A 573 11.47 28.62 35.87
CA THR A 573 10.37 29.15 36.69
C THR A 573 9.33 29.80 35.78
N GLN A 574 8.06 29.51 36.01
CA GLN A 574 6.93 30.10 35.28
C GLN A 574 6.97 31.63 35.36
N GLY A 575 6.66 32.31 34.26
CA GLY A 575 6.69 33.78 34.18
C GLY A 575 8.09 34.39 34.21
N SER A 576 9.16 33.61 34.40
CA SER A 576 10.52 34.12 34.27
C SER A 576 10.87 34.40 32.81
N SER A 577 11.76 35.37 32.60
CA SER A 577 12.35 35.63 31.28
C SER A 577 13.48 34.64 31.04
N GLN A 578 13.45 33.95 29.90
CA GLN A 578 14.50 33.04 29.44
C GLN A 578 14.92 33.40 28.03
N THR A 579 16.20 33.17 27.69
CA THR A 579 16.71 33.46 26.35
C THR A 579 16.87 32.17 25.55
N ILE A 580 16.19 32.12 24.41
CA ILE A 580 16.36 31.07 23.40
C ILE A 580 17.41 31.57 22.41
N THR A 581 18.38 30.73 22.07
CA THR A 581 19.39 31.05 21.05
C THR A 581 19.43 29.97 19.98
N TRP A 582 19.79 30.36 18.76
CA TRP A 582 19.95 29.46 17.63
C TRP A 582 21.06 29.95 16.69
N ASN A 583 21.58 29.05 15.86
CA ASN A 583 22.48 29.41 14.77
C ASN A 583 21.65 29.92 13.58
N VAL A 584 21.82 31.19 13.21
CA VAL A 584 21.19 31.80 12.02
C VAL A 584 21.63 31.09 10.74
N ALA A 585 22.82 30.50 10.72
CA ALA A 585 23.22 29.57 9.66
C ALA A 585 23.11 30.15 8.23
N GLY A 586 23.40 31.45 8.08
CA GLY A 586 23.35 32.14 6.79
C GLY A 586 21.95 32.23 6.15
N THR A 587 20.88 31.90 6.89
CA THR A 587 19.50 31.82 6.38
C THR A 587 18.90 33.18 6.03
N THR A 588 19.39 34.28 6.61
CA THR A 588 18.97 35.65 6.26
C THR A 588 19.50 36.11 4.89
N ALA A 589 20.39 35.32 4.26
CA ALA A 589 20.98 35.56 2.95
C ALA A 589 21.05 34.25 2.15
N ASN A 590 22.05 34.10 1.25
CA ASN A 590 22.38 32.86 0.52
C ASN A 590 21.22 32.24 -0.28
N GLY A 591 20.25 33.05 -0.71
CA GLY A 591 19.07 32.58 -1.43
C GLY A 591 18.04 31.86 -0.55
N ILE A 592 18.25 31.81 0.77
CA ILE A 592 17.31 31.25 1.75
C ILE A 592 16.35 32.36 2.24
N ASN A 593 16.86 33.58 2.43
CA ASN A 593 16.10 34.82 2.69
C ASN A 593 15.06 34.74 3.83
N THR A 594 15.36 33.99 4.90
CA THR A 594 14.52 33.88 6.11
C THR A 594 14.84 35.02 7.08
N ALA A 595 14.12 36.13 6.95
CA ALA A 595 14.35 37.33 7.77
C ALA A 595 13.87 37.18 9.22
N ASN A 596 12.83 36.36 9.46
CA ASN A 596 12.18 36.18 10.75
C ASN A 596 11.96 34.69 11.04
N VAL A 597 11.81 34.36 12.32
CA VAL A 597 11.51 33.00 12.82
C VAL A 597 10.34 33.02 13.80
N ASN A 598 9.72 31.85 13.98
CA ASN A 598 8.77 31.59 15.06
C ASN A 598 9.46 30.75 16.14
N ILE A 599 9.11 31.02 17.41
CA ILE A 599 9.52 30.21 18.55
C ILE A 599 8.29 29.53 19.11
N LEU A 600 8.29 28.21 19.11
CA LEU A 600 7.21 27.37 19.57
C LEU A 600 7.63 26.57 20.80
N PHE A 601 6.64 26.26 21.64
CA PHE A 601 6.77 25.52 22.88
C PHE A 601 5.80 24.35 22.91
N SER A 602 6.30 23.22 23.39
CA SER A 602 5.50 22.03 23.70
C SER A 602 5.61 21.73 25.19
N SER A 603 4.48 21.45 25.83
CA SER A 603 4.37 20.94 27.20
C SER A 603 4.05 19.44 27.26
N ASP A 604 4.05 18.75 26.13
CA ASP A 604 3.65 17.35 25.97
C ASP A 604 4.71 16.53 25.22
N ASN A 605 5.99 16.82 25.51
CA ASN A 605 7.16 16.16 24.93
C ASN A 605 7.16 16.17 23.38
N GLY A 606 6.73 17.27 22.78
CA GLY A 606 6.73 17.48 21.34
C GLY A 606 5.48 16.95 20.61
N ALA A 607 4.48 16.42 21.31
CA ALA A 607 3.27 15.94 20.63
C ALA A 607 2.47 17.10 19.99
N THR A 608 2.39 18.25 20.66
CA THR A 608 1.81 19.48 20.13
C THR A 608 2.72 20.69 20.42
N PHE A 609 2.68 21.69 19.54
CA PHE A 609 3.45 22.93 19.69
C PHE A 609 2.54 24.15 19.62
N THR A 610 2.79 25.10 20.51
CA THR A 610 2.10 26.39 20.59
C THR A 610 3.11 27.51 20.37
N THR A 611 2.72 28.56 19.65
CA THR A 611 3.63 29.68 19.38
C THR A 611 3.81 30.54 20.63
N LEU A 612 5.06 30.73 21.06
CA LEU A 612 5.44 31.68 22.12
C LEU A 612 5.69 33.07 21.56
N VAL A 613 6.48 33.13 20.48
CA VAL A 613 6.84 34.36 19.79
C VAL A 613 6.71 34.11 18.31
N ALA A 614 5.91 34.91 17.63
CA ALA A 614 5.75 34.84 16.18
C ALA A 614 6.60 35.92 15.52
N ASN A 615 7.16 35.60 14.36
CA ASN A 615 7.75 36.56 13.42
C ASN A 615 8.81 37.49 14.04
N THR A 616 9.67 36.96 14.91
CA THR A 616 10.78 37.72 15.49
C THR A 616 12.00 37.72 14.56
N PRO A 617 12.86 38.75 14.55
CA PRO A 617 14.05 38.77 13.70
C PRO A 617 14.91 37.52 13.85
N ASN A 618 15.42 37.02 12.72
CA ASN A 618 16.32 35.88 12.67
C ASN A 618 17.77 36.32 12.95
N ASP A 619 18.03 36.81 14.16
CA ASP A 619 19.32 37.35 14.61
C ASP A 619 20.08 36.44 15.59
N GLY A 620 19.50 35.28 15.92
CA GLY A 620 20.13 34.21 16.71
C GLY A 620 19.76 34.21 18.19
N SER A 621 18.94 35.15 18.67
CA SER A 621 18.57 35.22 20.08
C SER A 621 17.21 35.89 20.30
N GLN A 622 16.38 35.32 21.17
CA GLN A 622 15.11 35.93 21.57
C GLN A 622 14.83 35.67 23.05
N ALA A 623 14.49 36.72 23.79
CA ALA A 623 13.92 36.58 25.12
C ALA A 623 12.45 36.16 25.03
N ILE A 624 12.09 35.11 25.76
CA ILE A 624 10.71 34.63 25.91
C ILE A 624 10.29 34.71 27.37
N THR A 625 8.98 34.85 27.59
CA THR A 625 8.40 34.64 28.92
C THR A 625 7.97 33.18 29.03
N VAL A 626 8.47 32.49 30.05
CA VAL A 626 8.14 31.07 30.27
C VAL A 626 6.63 30.94 30.54
N PRO A 627 5.90 30.10 29.78
CA PRO A 627 4.47 29.92 29.96
C PRO A 627 4.10 29.53 31.39
N ASN A 628 2.92 29.95 31.84
CA ASN A 628 2.39 29.58 33.15
C ASN A 628 1.77 28.17 33.12
N VAL A 629 2.56 27.18 32.67
CA VAL A 629 2.18 25.76 32.55
C VAL A 629 3.25 24.93 33.24
N ALA A 630 2.86 24.08 34.19
CA ALA A 630 3.77 23.14 34.84
C ALA A 630 3.75 21.82 34.06
N ALA A 631 4.84 21.49 33.38
CA ALA A 631 4.96 20.25 32.64
C ALA A 631 6.41 19.76 32.61
N PRO A 632 6.64 18.43 32.68
CA PRO A 632 7.95 17.85 32.40
C PRO A 632 8.18 17.72 30.89
N TYR A 633 9.45 17.52 30.50
CA TYR A 633 9.85 17.21 29.11
C TYR A 633 9.44 18.27 28.06
N CYS A 634 9.40 19.54 28.47
CA CYS A 634 9.08 20.64 27.56
C CYS A 634 10.08 20.72 26.40
N ARG A 635 9.60 21.14 25.22
CA ARG A 635 10.43 21.29 24.01
C ARG A 635 10.30 22.69 23.44
N ILE A 636 11.41 23.19 22.91
CA ILE A 636 11.46 24.43 22.12
C ILE A 636 11.75 24.06 20.67
N LYS A 637 10.99 24.68 19.76
CA LYS A 637 11.22 24.61 18.32
C LYS A 637 11.38 26.03 17.79
N VAL A 638 12.38 26.24 16.93
CA VAL A 638 12.53 27.47 16.16
C VAL A 638 12.35 27.10 14.69
N GLU A 639 11.47 27.79 13.98
CA GLU A 639 11.13 27.52 12.57
C GLU A 639 11.00 28.77 11.71
#